data_AF-A0A8H3B9P7-F1
#
_entry.id   AF-A0A8H3B9P7-F1
#
_cell.length_a   1.000
_cell.length_b   1.000
_cell.length_c   1.000
_cell.angle_alpha   90.00
_cell.angle_beta   90.00
_cell.angle_gamma   90.00
#
_symmetry.space_group_name_H-M   'P 1'
#
loop_
_entity.id
_entity.type
_entity.pdbx_description
1 polymer ?
#
loop_
_entity_poly.entity_id
_entity_poly.type
_entity_poly.pdbx_seq_one_letter_code
_entity_poly.pdbx_strand_id
1 'polypeptide(L)'
;MPPQLQSKFISTYGKLLQTPATVPPTEKRFWDDVFCLTPDVSWLRDKMRGLGRAGLLGTHQHVVTCIFAAAKDEFSACSRDVQDEMTPIDLPPNNASLESGPAPEKETQASTAGNADATSVLRRMNAARTLQAVAQAVLGIPGITGWEIMDVLAGGVGVSDAVFTELVGALVYTMGNEHEPDEMRHSALQLSLALACGFGQLSPGNYLLAQDMFPAIVSLIRSPTTTRYSFEAFLLLAILANYHRADAASLNPYLKHIQETGDVTLMHGLLWVTRQVERIRIDYHWSELWRAIVATLVFLLSKQDVIANSTVPIDRVIAEVVQVLDLAVACADGFLPSPEAVHQLVYEMVRASPTLRQLTKREQRGKYNQSLQDLLMTIEFYENQLEGTNSADNVIQLLAREIERDGVYGISAREREEPGSIISGGDVAFTFNGVGGSGAWWPYDLYHFPESVRRNLSDLLFSEQGLGLSSYRYNLGGGGLGVSTPARAPETFYVSQGVYNWSSDAQGLYFLKAAADRGVPQLTAFVNSGPRDFTTNGQSCGGVFKNGTEARYGQYIADTLDHLINSLHIPISYISPFNEPDSSFGPVPCGQEGMQTNPNQRAAVITGVYDRLAAKGLQSKVGIMADESSNLGLAQNAYASWLPQVLDKVAVICHHTYDFPTDASYLSYVNYVKSIAPNKQTWMSEVCCSVGAADASDRKWSGGYDPTIRGGLHFATMIMQSFIVVQEPHYDFWTLASSMIGCSPLGNPSCVNSINTSGWQDGLIYYDPDYAQNGNYALYVTKHYWTTKHFGNFVKPGFVRHVVNGTDTKILAVESDTTFALIAINAYTTQTTIPVSFQNTSLRLRATHTYRTSATEDFASVGLPVLSNGSWSLVLAPTSLTTWLFTKSS
;
A
#
# COMPACT_ATOMS: atom_id res chain seq x y z
N MET A 1 8.93 19.84 -14.01
CA MET A 1 8.25 20.28 -15.25
C MET A 1 8.87 21.60 -15.71
N PRO A 2 9.17 21.83 -17.00
CA PRO A 2 9.55 23.17 -17.46
C PRO A 2 8.31 24.10 -17.42
N PRO A 3 8.35 25.23 -16.69
CA PRO A 3 7.22 26.15 -16.53
C PRO A 3 6.64 26.69 -17.86
N GLN A 4 7.43 26.65 -18.94
CA GLN A 4 7.09 27.24 -20.23
C GLN A 4 6.02 26.47 -21.03
N LEU A 5 5.93 25.13 -20.87
CA LEU A 5 4.99 24.32 -21.67
C LEU A 5 3.56 24.32 -21.09
N GLN A 6 3.41 24.26 -19.76
CA GLN A 6 2.11 24.38 -19.09
C GLN A 6 1.47 25.76 -19.34
N SER A 7 2.30 26.81 -19.39
CA SER A 7 1.87 28.16 -19.76
C SER A 7 1.30 28.25 -21.19
N LYS A 8 1.79 27.42 -22.13
CA LYS A 8 1.33 27.43 -23.53
C LYS A 8 0.00 26.68 -23.70
N PHE A 9 -0.19 25.55 -23.01
CA PHE A 9 -1.48 24.84 -22.96
C PHE A 9 -2.60 25.75 -22.45
N ILE A 10 -2.41 26.34 -21.26
CA ILE A 10 -3.37 27.24 -20.63
C ILE A 10 -3.67 28.46 -21.52
N SER A 11 -2.64 29.03 -22.17
CA SER A 11 -2.84 30.16 -23.09
C SER A 11 -3.66 29.77 -24.32
N THR A 12 -3.38 28.62 -24.94
CA THR A 12 -4.08 28.17 -26.16
C THR A 12 -5.54 27.84 -25.88
N TYR A 13 -5.82 26.99 -24.89
CA TYR A 13 -7.21 26.66 -24.53
C TYR A 13 -7.94 27.85 -23.90
N GLY A 14 -7.22 28.73 -23.19
CA GLY A 14 -7.78 29.98 -22.68
C GLY A 14 -8.29 30.91 -23.77
N LYS A 15 -7.61 30.98 -24.92
CA LYS A 15 -8.07 31.73 -26.11
C LYS A 15 -9.22 31.05 -26.82
N LEU A 16 -9.23 29.72 -26.92
CA LEU A 16 -10.35 28.98 -27.52
C LEU A 16 -11.64 29.16 -26.70
N LEU A 17 -11.53 29.13 -25.37
CA LEU A 17 -12.63 29.24 -24.41
C LEU A 17 -12.83 30.67 -23.85
N GLN A 18 -12.33 31.69 -24.53
CA GLN A 18 -12.59 33.09 -24.16
C GLN A 18 -14.01 33.51 -24.58
N THR A 19 -14.52 34.62 -24.06
CA THR A 19 -15.82 35.16 -24.47
C THR A 19 -15.62 36.49 -25.22
N PRO A 20 -16.10 36.62 -26.48
CA PRO A 20 -16.78 35.60 -27.29
C PRO A 20 -15.85 34.45 -27.72
N ALA A 21 -16.44 33.27 -27.95
CA ALA A 21 -15.70 32.06 -28.29
C ALA A 21 -14.91 32.24 -29.59
N THR A 22 -13.66 31.76 -29.61
CA THR A 22 -12.82 31.82 -30.81
C THR A 22 -13.06 30.59 -31.65
N VAL A 23 -13.42 30.77 -32.93
CA VAL A 23 -13.55 29.65 -33.88
C VAL A 23 -12.19 28.95 -34.02
N PRO A 24 -12.07 27.65 -33.69
CA PRO A 24 -10.81 26.94 -33.79
C PRO A 24 -10.36 26.82 -35.25
N PRO A 25 -9.05 26.87 -35.55
CA PRO A 25 -8.55 26.56 -36.89
C PRO A 25 -8.94 25.14 -37.31
N THR A 26 -9.33 24.97 -38.58
CA THR A 26 -9.66 23.66 -39.19
C THR A 26 -8.42 22.90 -39.67
N GLU A 27 -7.24 23.52 -39.61
CA GLU A 27 -5.99 22.91 -40.06
C GLU A 27 -5.52 21.81 -39.11
N LYS A 28 -5.25 20.60 -39.65
CA LYS A 28 -4.72 19.46 -38.87
C LYS A 28 -3.46 19.83 -38.07
N ARG A 29 -2.58 20.62 -38.67
CA ARG A 29 -1.33 21.08 -38.06
C ARG A 29 -1.53 21.83 -36.74
N PHE A 30 -2.61 22.61 -36.63
CA PHE A 30 -2.93 23.31 -35.39
C PHE A 30 -3.20 22.31 -34.26
N TRP A 31 -4.00 21.27 -34.53
CA TRP A 31 -4.34 20.25 -33.54
C TRP A 31 -3.16 19.33 -33.22
N ASP A 32 -2.32 19.00 -34.21
CA ASP A 32 -1.05 18.29 -33.99
C ASP A 32 -0.16 19.04 -32.98
N ASP A 33 -0.03 20.36 -33.14
CA ASP A 33 0.73 21.21 -32.22
C ASP A 33 0.08 21.30 -30.83
N VAL A 34 -1.27 21.33 -30.76
CA VAL A 34 -2.03 21.35 -29.51
C VAL A 34 -1.83 20.05 -28.74
N PHE A 35 -1.90 18.90 -29.40
CA PHE A 35 -1.73 17.59 -28.75
C PHE A 35 -0.26 17.28 -28.43
N CYS A 36 0.70 18.05 -28.93
CA CYS A 36 2.07 18.03 -28.41
C CYS A 36 2.21 18.74 -27.05
N LEU A 37 1.22 19.54 -26.63
CA LEU A 37 1.21 20.19 -25.32
C LEU A 37 0.70 19.22 -24.25
N THR A 38 1.42 19.12 -23.13
CA THR A 38 0.98 18.32 -21.98
C THR A 38 -0.29 18.94 -21.37
N PRO A 39 -1.42 18.21 -21.31
CA PRO A 39 -2.69 18.77 -20.88
C PRO A 39 -2.79 18.91 -19.37
N ASP A 40 -3.24 20.08 -18.91
CA ASP A 40 -3.73 20.30 -17.55
C ASP A 40 -5.23 19.94 -17.50
N VAL A 41 -5.51 18.66 -17.26
CA VAL A 41 -6.86 18.06 -17.28
C VAL A 41 -7.79 18.74 -16.28
N SER A 42 -7.29 19.05 -15.07
CA SER A 42 -8.07 19.71 -14.02
C SER A 42 -8.42 21.14 -14.42
N TRP A 43 -7.44 21.91 -14.90
CA TRP A 43 -7.70 23.27 -15.35
C TRP A 43 -8.69 23.31 -16.52
N LEU A 44 -8.52 22.45 -17.53
CA LEU A 44 -9.41 22.42 -18.69
C LEU A 44 -10.84 22.03 -18.29
N ARG A 45 -11.00 20.98 -17.47
CA ARG A 45 -12.29 20.55 -16.92
C ARG A 45 -12.96 21.68 -16.14
N ASP A 46 -12.23 22.32 -15.23
CA ASP A 46 -12.79 23.34 -14.33
C ASP A 46 -13.10 24.63 -15.11
N LYS A 47 -12.28 24.99 -16.11
CA LYS A 47 -12.55 26.10 -17.03
C LYS A 47 -13.83 25.86 -17.84
N MET A 48 -14.01 24.66 -18.39
CA MET A 48 -15.23 24.29 -19.13
C MET A 48 -16.46 24.22 -18.22
N ARG A 49 -16.34 23.65 -17.02
CA ARG A 49 -17.41 23.67 -16.01
C ARG A 49 -17.82 25.09 -15.62
N GLY A 50 -16.85 26.01 -15.54
CA GLY A 50 -17.09 27.43 -15.27
C GLY A 50 -17.91 28.16 -16.34
N LEU A 51 -18.04 27.60 -17.55
CA LEU A 51 -18.94 28.13 -18.59
C LEU A 51 -20.42 27.84 -18.27
N GLY A 52 -20.68 26.85 -17.42
CA GLY A 52 -22.02 26.40 -17.06
C GLY A 52 -22.82 25.83 -18.24
N ARG A 53 -24.07 25.46 -17.97
CA ARG A 53 -24.98 24.86 -18.96
C ARG A 53 -25.18 25.75 -20.19
N ALA A 54 -25.39 27.05 -19.99
CA ALA A 54 -25.63 28.02 -21.08
C ALA A 54 -24.39 28.25 -21.96
N GLY A 55 -23.19 28.10 -21.41
CA GLY A 55 -21.95 28.18 -22.19
C GLY A 55 -21.71 26.92 -23.02
N LEU A 56 -21.81 25.75 -22.39
CA LEU A 56 -21.50 24.46 -23.02
C LEU A 56 -22.55 24.01 -24.06
N LEU A 57 -23.84 24.32 -23.84
CA LEU A 57 -24.94 24.04 -24.78
C LEU A 57 -25.29 25.23 -25.68
N GLY A 58 -24.52 26.31 -25.61
CA GLY A 58 -24.86 27.57 -26.29
C GLY A 58 -23.62 28.24 -26.85
N THR A 59 -23.13 29.27 -26.17
CA THR A 59 -22.13 30.19 -26.72
C THR A 59 -20.79 29.56 -27.06
N HIS A 60 -20.44 28.42 -26.46
CA HIS A 60 -19.19 27.71 -26.67
C HIS A 60 -19.39 26.29 -27.24
N GLN A 61 -20.61 25.87 -27.56
CA GLN A 61 -20.93 24.51 -28.03
C GLN A 61 -20.04 24.11 -29.22
N HIS A 62 -20.01 24.93 -30.27
CA HIS A 62 -19.22 24.66 -31.47
C HIS A 62 -17.72 24.44 -31.18
N VAL A 63 -17.15 25.21 -30.25
CA VAL A 63 -15.73 25.07 -29.86
C VAL A 63 -15.49 23.76 -29.12
N VAL A 64 -16.40 23.40 -28.19
CA VAL A 64 -16.31 22.14 -27.44
C VAL A 64 -16.43 20.94 -28.39
N THR A 65 -17.37 20.99 -29.34
CA THR A 65 -17.51 19.97 -30.38
C THR A 65 -16.23 19.82 -31.21
N CYS A 66 -15.62 20.93 -31.64
CA CYS A 66 -14.36 20.89 -32.40
C CYS A 66 -13.20 20.30 -31.60
N ILE A 67 -13.07 20.66 -30.31
CA ILE A 67 -12.04 20.09 -29.42
C ILE A 67 -12.24 18.57 -29.28
N PHE A 68 -13.49 18.13 -29.06
CA PHE A 68 -13.82 16.72 -28.90
C PHE A 68 -13.56 15.93 -30.20
N ALA A 69 -13.99 16.44 -31.35
CA ALA A 69 -13.76 15.82 -32.65
C ALA A 69 -12.26 15.66 -32.97
N ALA A 70 -11.47 16.73 -32.79
CA ALA A 70 -10.03 16.70 -33.04
C ALA A 70 -9.30 15.72 -32.11
N ALA A 71 -9.68 15.68 -30.83
CA ALA A 71 -9.07 14.77 -29.86
C ALA A 71 -9.47 13.31 -30.13
N LYS A 72 -10.70 13.05 -30.57
CA LYS A 72 -11.14 11.72 -31.03
C LYS A 72 -10.32 11.27 -32.23
N ASP A 73 -10.19 12.12 -33.26
CA ASP A 73 -9.46 11.76 -34.48
C ASP A 73 -7.99 11.45 -34.20
N GLU A 74 -7.31 12.24 -33.35
CA GLU A 74 -5.93 11.96 -32.96
C GLU A 74 -5.81 10.67 -32.14
N PHE A 75 -6.71 10.45 -31.18
CA PHE A 75 -6.75 9.21 -30.37
C PHE A 75 -6.92 7.96 -31.26
N SER A 76 -7.82 8.04 -32.24
CA SER A 76 -8.15 6.97 -33.20
C SER A 76 -7.09 6.69 -34.26
N ALA A 77 -6.04 7.51 -34.39
CA ALA A 77 -5.10 7.46 -35.52
C ALA A 77 -4.47 6.07 -35.76
N CYS A 78 -4.13 5.33 -34.70
CA CYS A 78 -3.50 4.00 -34.82
C CYS A 78 -4.48 2.88 -35.21
N SER A 79 -5.79 3.08 -35.03
CA SER A 79 -6.81 2.07 -35.39
C SER A 79 -7.10 2.07 -36.89
N ARG A 80 -6.79 3.16 -37.61
CA ARG A 80 -7.09 3.31 -39.04
C ARG A 80 -6.00 2.69 -39.93
N ASP A 81 -4.74 2.75 -39.51
CA ASP A 81 -3.59 2.19 -40.27
C ASP A 81 -3.61 0.65 -40.37
N VAL A 82 -4.29 -0.05 -39.46
CA VAL A 82 -4.39 -1.53 -39.46
C VAL A 82 -5.60 -2.05 -40.25
N GLN A 83 -6.66 -1.24 -40.40
CA GLN A 83 -7.85 -1.64 -41.17
C GLN A 83 -7.62 -1.65 -42.69
N ASP A 84 -6.68 -0.85 -43.20
CA ASP A 84 -6.33 -0.82 -44.63
C ASP A 84 -5.46 -2.02 -45.09
N GLU A 85 -4.88 -2.80 -44.16
CA GLU A 85 -4.09 -4.01 -44.47
C GLU A 85 -4.90 -5.32 -44.48
N MET A 86 -6.13 -5.33 -43.95
CA MET A 86 -6.99 -6.53 -43.92
C MET A 86 -8.14 -6.44 -44.94
N THR A 87 -7.86 -6.84 -46.18
CA THR A 87 -8.94 -7.23 -47.11
C THR A 87 -9.46 -8.64 -46.76
N PRO A 88 -10.75 -8.93 -46.96
CA PRO A 88 -11.38 -10.13 -46.41
C PRO A 88 -11.01 -11.38 -47.23
N ILE A 89 -10.44 -12.39 -46.58
CA ILE A 89 -10.34 -13.74 -47.14
C ILE A 89 -11.61 -14.50 -46.75
N ASP A 90 -12.41 -14.88 -47.75
CA ASP A 90 -13.53 -15.81 -47.59
C ASP A 90 -13.06 -17.16 -47.02
N LEU A 91 -13.67 -17.60 -45.92
CA LEU A 91 -13.47 -18.93 -45.33
C LEU A 91 -14.57 -19.90 -45.81
N PRO A 92 -14.23 -21.07 -46.38
CA PRO A 92 -15.16 -22.20 -46.46
C PRO A 92 -15.13 -23.03 -45.16
N PRO A 93 -16.18 -23.79 -44.82
CA PRO A 93 -16.31 -24.39 -43.51
C PRO A 93 -15.52 -25.70 -43.34
N ASN A 94 -15.09 -25.91 -42.09
CA ASN A 94 -14.37 -27.04 -41.51
C ASN A 94 -14.67 -28.44 -42.06
N ASN A 95 -13.61 -29.26 -42.16
CA ASN A 95 -13.54 -30.51 -41.39
C ASN A 95 -12.12 -31.07 -41.29
N ALA A 96 -11.86 -31.69 -40.14
CA ALA A 96 -10.61 -32.31 -39.72
C ALA A 96 -10.12 -33.42 -40.66
N SER A 97 -8.80 -33.59 -40.78
CA SER A 97 -8.07 -34.70 -40.13
C SER A 97 -6.60 -34.82 -40.59
N LEU A 98 -5.75 -35.13 -39.59
CA LEU A 98 -4.58 -36.02 -39.60
C LEU A 98 -3.28 -35.64 -40.35
N GLU A 99 -2.20 -35.85 -39.59
CA GLU A 99 -0.86 -36.33 -39.97
C GLU A 99 0.34 -35.37 -40.03
N SER A 100 1.45 -35.99 -39.62
CA SER A 100 2.74 -35.52 -39.12
C SER A 100 3.77 -35.20 -40.21
N GLY A 101 4.61 -34.20 -39.96
CA GLY A 101 5.88 -33.99 -40.67
C GLY A 101 6.75 -32.93 -39.99
N PRO A 102 8.09 -33.03 -40.06
CA PRO A 102 8.99 -32.13 -39.33
C PRO A 102 9.02 -30.75 -39.99
N ALA A 103 9.04 -29.69 -39.17
CA ALA A 103 9.15 -28.31 -39.64
C ALA A 103 10.50 -28.09 -40.38
N PRO A 104 10.50 -27.57 -41.62
CA PRO A 104 11.72 -27.07 -42.22
C PRO A 104 12.00 -25.66 -41.70
N GLU A 105 13.26 -25.41 -41.34
CA GLU A 105 13.81 -24.08 -41.12
C GLU A 105 13.49 -23.18 -42.33
N LYS A 106 12.87 -22.03 -42.07
CA LYS A 106 12.81 -20.90 -43.01
C LYS A 106 13.22 -19.62 -42.29
N GLU A 107 14.47 -19.27 -42.54
CA GLU A 107 15.01 -17.95 -42.79
C GLU A 107 14.27 -16.76 -42.17
N THR A 108 14.93 -16.19 -41.17
CA THR A 108 14.77 -14.85 -40.63
C THR A 108 14.90 -13.83 -41.75
N GLN A 109 13.78 -13.41 -42.35
CA GLN A 109 13.69 -12.11 -42.98
C GLN A 109 13.22 -11.12 -41.92
N ALA A 110 14.18 -10.33 -41.43
CA ALA A 110 13.93 -9.14 -40.65
C ALA A 110 13.05 -8.18 -41.46
N SER A 111 11.73 -8.24 -41.25
CA SER A 111 10.87 -7.12 -41.57
C SER A 111 10.99 -6.13 -40.42
N THR A 112 11.45 -4.93 -40.76
CA THR A 112 11.44 -3.73 -39.93
C THR A 112 10.01 -3.42 -39.50
N ALA A 113 9.55 -3.98 -38.38
CA ALA A 113 8.36 -3.52 -37.69
C ALA A 113 8.67 -2.12 -37.11
N GLY A 114 8.07 -1.09 -37.71
CA GLY A 114 8.40 0.30 -37.48
C GLY A 114 8.16 0.75 -36.04
N ASN A 115 9.15 1.46 -35.50
CA ASN A 115 8.96 2.35 -34.35
C ASN A 115 7.74 3.24 -34.60
N ALA A 116 6.67 3.08 -33.82
CA ALA A 116 5.67 4.13 -33.68
C ALA A 116 6.41 5.40 -33.23
N ASP A 117 6.33 6.47 -34.02
CA ASP A 117 6.98 7.75 -33.72
C ASP A 117 6.60 8.19 -32.29
N ALA A 118 7.59 8.40 -31.42
CA ALA A 118 7.37 8.78 -30.02
C ALA A 118 6.49 10.05 -29.91
N THR A 119 6.50 10.90 -30.94
CA THR A 119 5.66 12.09 -31.05
C THR A 119 4.20 11.74 -31.36
N SER A 120 3.94 10.67 -32.10
CA SER A 120 2.58 10.14 -32.32
C SER A 120 1.98 9.57 -31.03
N VAL A 121 2.73 8.76 -30.28
CA VAL A 121 2.27 8.20 -29.00
C VAL A 121 1.95 9.31 -27.99
N LEU A 122 2.82 10.32 -27.89
CA LEU A 122 2.59 11.47 -27.02
C LEU A 122 1.31 12.24 -27.37
N ARG A 123 1.08 12.51 -28.67
CA ARG A 123 -0.13 13.20 -29.12
C ARG A 123 -1.39 12.40 -28.80
N ARG A 124 -1.39 11.10 -29.06
CA ARG A 124 -2.50 10.19 -28.73
C ARG A 124 -2.83 10.18 -27.24
N MET A 125 -1.81 10.13 -26.37
CA MET A 125 -2.00 10.19 -24.92
C MET A 125 -2.59 11.54 -24.46
N ASN A 126 -2.10 12.65 -25.00
CA ASN A 126 -2.61 13.99 -24.66
C ASN A 126 -4.03 14.21 -25.22
N ALA A 127 -4.36 13.63 -26.37
CA ALA A 127 -5.69 13.62 -26.93
C ALA A 127 -6.67 12.83 -26.05
N ALA A 128 -6.30 11.65 -25.56
CA ALA A 128 -7.10 10.86 -24.60
C ALA A 128 -7.43 11.65 -23.32
N ARG A 129 -6.43 12.34 -22.75
CA ARG A 129 -6.60 13.22 -21.58
C ARG A 129 -7.49 14.42 -21.85
N THR A 130 -7.44 14.96 -23.07
CA THR A 130 -8.34 16.05 -23.51
C THR A 130 -9.77 15.55 -23.62
N LEU A 131 -10.00 14.37 -24.21
CA LEU A 131 -11.31 13.71 -24.26
C LEU A 131 -11.88 13.50 -22.85
N GLN A 132 -11.05 13.06 -21.91
CA GLN A 132 -11.46 12.86 -20.51
C GLN A 132 -11.91 14.18 -19.86
N ALA A 133 -11.14 15.27 -20.02
CA ALA A 133 -11.49 16.58 -19.47
C ALA A 133 -12.83 17.11 -20.04
N VAL A 134 -13.01 16.99 -21.36
CA VAL A 134 -14.23 17.43 -22.05
C VAL A 134 -15.43 16.60 -21.61
N ALA A 135 -15.30 15.27 -21.62
CA ALA A 135 -16.36 14.36 -21.18
C ALA A 135 -16.77 14.65 -19.73
N GLN A 136 -15.81 14.80 -18.80
CA GLN A 136 -16.10 15.11 -17.39
C GLN A 136 -16.75 16.49 -17.17
N ALA A 137 -16.50 17.46 -18.06
CA ALA A 137 -17.12 18.77 -18.01
C ALA A 137 -18.57 18.74 -18.52
N VAL A 138 -18.80 18.10 -19.67
CA VAL A 138 -20.13 17.99 -20.29
C VAL A 138 -21.05 17.06 -19.50
N LEU A 139 -20.58 15.87 -19.12
CA LEU A 139 -21.35 14.91 -18.34
C LEU A 139 -21.56 15.36 -16.89
N GLY A 140 -20.80 16.37 -16.42
CA GLY A 140 -20.99 17.01 -15.13
C GLY A 140 -22.13 18.04 -15.10
N ILE A 141 -22.80 18.33 -16.22
CA ILE A 141 -23.94 19.25 -16.26
C ILE A 141 -25.14 18.59 -15.55
N PRO A 142 -25.69 19.19 -14.48
CA PRO A 142 -26.84 18.64 -13.78
C PRO A 142 -28.04 18.47 -14.70
N GLY A 143 -28.61 17.26 -14.75
CA GLY A 143 -29.79 16.93 -15.56
C GLY A 143 -29.57 17.07 -17.07
N ILE A 144 -28.35 16.82 -17.57
CA ILE A 144 -28.11 16.75 -19.02
C ILE A 144 -28.82 15.51 -19.61
N THR A 145 -29.44 15.69 -20.77
CA THR A 145 -30.16 14.62 -21.48
C THR A 145 -29.29 13.96 -22.55
N GLY A 146 -29.66 12.76 -22.98
CA GLY A 146 -28.89 12.01 -23.98
C GLY A 146 -28.70 12.75 -25.30
N TRP A 147 -29.74 13.45 -25.79
CA TRP A 147 -29.64 14.22 -27.02
C TRP A 147 -28.74 15.46 -26.86
N GLU A 148 -28.72 16.11 -25.70
CA GLU A 148 -27.82 17.24 -25.41
C GLU A 148 -26.35 16.80 -25.36
N ILE A 149 -26.08 15.60 -24.82
CA ILE A 149 -24.73 15.00 -24.87
C ILE A 149 -24.30 14.78 -26.33
N MET A 150 -25.18 14.20 -27.14
CA MET A 150 -24.93 13.98 -28.56
C MET A 150 -24.72 15.29 -29.32
N ASP A 151 -25.51 16.32 -28.99
CA ASP A 151 -25.43 17.62 -29.65
C ASP A 151 -24.13 18.36 -29.34
N VAL A 152 -23.63 18.29 -28.09
CA VAL A 152 -22.37 18.95 -27.69
C VAL A 152 -21.14 18.17 -28.13
N LEU A 153 -21.11 16.86 -27.91
CA LEU A 153 -19.91 16.05 -28.15
C LEU A 153 -19.79 15.64 -29.62
N ALA A 154 -20.88 15.27 -30.28
CA ALA A 154 -20.86 14.81 -31.67
C ALA A 154 -21.20 15.91 -32.69
N GLY A 155 -21.72 17.06 -32.25
CA GLY A 155 -22.14 18.14 -33.15
C GLY A 155 -23.52 17.91 -33.77
N GLY A 156 -24.33 17.06 -33.15
CA GLY A 156 -25.72 16.81 -33.52
C GLY A 156 -26.10 15.33 -33.44
N VAL A 157 -27.38 15.06 -33.25
CA VAL A 157 -27.93 13.70 -33.19
C VAL A 157 -27.77 12.96 -34.54
N GLY A 158 -27.78 13.68 -35.67
CA GLY A 158 -27.64 13.06 -37.00
C GLY A 158 -26.25 12.50 -37.31
N VAL A 159 -25.23 12.86 -36.52
CA VAL A 159 -23.83 12.43 -36.69
C VAL A 159 -23.30 11.65 -35.48
N SER A 160 -24.11 11.49 -34.42
CA SER A 160 -23.69 10.85 -33.17
C SER A 160 -23.36 9.37 -33.35
N ASP A 161 -24.06 8.67 -34.24
CA ASP A 161 -23.79 7.26 -34.53
C ASP A 161 -22.36 7.05 -35.02
N ALA A 162 -21.92 7.85 -35.99
CA ALA A 162 -20.56 7.76 -36.53
C ALA A 162 -19.52 8.11 -35.46
N VAL A 163 -19.72 9.22 -34.73
CA VAL A 163 -18.76 9.73 -33.74
C VAL A 163 -18.56 8.76 -32.57
N PHE A 164 -19.65 8.28 -31.96
CA PHE A 164 -19.54 7.41 -30.79
C PHE A 164 -19.17 5.98 -31.16
N THR A 165 -19.63 5.46 -32.30
CA THR A 165 -19.19 4.13 -32.78
C THR A 165 -17.69 4.12 -33.02
N GLU A 166 -17.14 5.16 -33.67
CA GLU A 166 -15.70 5.22 -33.90
C GLU A 166 -14.91 5.38 -32.59
N LEU A 167 -15.39 6.23 -31.66
CA LEU A 167 -14.74 6.43 -30.37
C LEU A 167 -14.72 5.14 -29.53
N VAL A 168 -15.85 4.44 -29.43
CA VAL A 168 -15.93 3.17 -28.69
C VAL A 168 -15.03 2.12 -29.34
N GLY A 169 -14.97 2.07 -30.67
CA GLY A 169 -14.07 1.16 -31.39
C GLY A 169 -12.61 1.43 -31.08
N ALA A 170 -12.20 2.70 -31.06
CA ALA A 170 -10.85 3.09 -30.69
C ALA A 170 -10.53 2.75 -29.21
N LEU A 171 -11.50 2.87 -28.30
CA LEU A 171 -11.35 2.49 -26.89
C LEU A 171 -11.16 0.97 -26.74
N VAL A 172 -12.00 0.16 -27.40
CA VAL A 172 -11.89 -1.31 -27.38
C VAL A 172 -10.55 -1.76 -27.94
N TYR A 173 -10.17 -1.23 -29.10
CA TYR A 173 -8.89 -1.54 -29.74
C TYR A 173 -7.71 -1.18 -28.83
N THR A 174 -7.68 0.03 -28.30
CA THR A 174 -6.57 0.51 -27.46
C THR A 174 -6.47 -0.28 -26.15
N MET A 175 -7.59 -0.55 -25.48
CA MET A 175 -7.60 -1.34 -24.24
C MET A 175 -7.14 -2.79 -24.47
N GLY A 176 -7.58 -3.40 -25.57
CA GLY A 176 -7.30 -4.80 -25.89
C GLY A 176 -5.95 -5.06 -26.56
N ASN A 177 -5.28 -4.02 -27.09
CA ASN A 177 -4.02 -4.19 -27.80
C ASN A 177 -2.82 -4.24 -26.83
N GLU A 178 -2.20 -5.41 -26.68
CA GLU A 178 -1.03 -5.62 -25.82
C GLU A 178 0.25 -4.94 -26.32
N HIS A 179 0.28 -4.46 -27.57
CA HIS A 179 1.40 -3.69 -28.12
C HIS A 179 1.29 -2.18 -27.82
N GLU A 180 0.14 -1.71 -27.33
CA GLU A 180 0.02 -0.34 -26.84
C GLU A 180 0.69 -0.22 -25.47
N PRO A 181 1.34 0.93 -25.16
CA PRO A 181 1.90 1.18 -23.84
C PRO A 181 0.85 1.02 -22.73
N ASP A 182 1.24 0.47 -21.57
CA ASP A 182 0.32 0.23 -20.45
C ASP A 182 -0.41 1.52 -20.02
N GLU A 183 0.27 2.67 -20.05
CA GLU A 183 -0.34 3.97 -19.72
C GLU A 183 -1.42 4.38 -20.74
N MET A 184 -1.27 3.99 -22.01
CA MET A 184 -2.23 4.27 -23.07
C MET A 184 -3.47 3.38 -22.92
N ARG A 185 -3.25 2.09 -22.62
CA ARG A 185 -4.31 1.14 -22.30
C ARG A 185 -5.10 1.56 -21.06
N HIS A 186 -4.41 2.04 -20.02
CA HIS A 186 -5.01 2.60 -18.81
C HIS A 186 -5.78 3.90 -19.06
N SER A 187 -5.23 4.80 -19.89
CA SER A 187 -5.92 6.04 -20.27
C SER A 187 -7.23 5.77 -21.02
N ALA A 188 -7.24 4.76 -21.89
CA ALA A 188 -8.45 4.29 -22.57
C ALA A 188 -9.47 3.72 -21.56
N LEU A 189 -9.03 2.88 -20.61
CA LEU A 189 -9.89 2.36 -19.53
C LEU A 189 -10.54 3.49 -18.71
N GLN A 190 -9.77 4.52 -18.32
CA GLN A 190 -10.25 5.68 -17.57
C GLN A 190 -11.27 6.51 -18.36
N LEU A 191 -11.06 6.68 -19.67
CA LEU A 191 -12.01 7.36 -20.54
C LEU A 191 -13.31 6.55 -20.68
N SER A 192 -13.22 5.23 -20.89
CA SER A 192 -14.38 4.33 -20.93
C SER A 192 -15.19 4.37 -19.64
N LEU A 193 -14.53 4.39 -18.48
CA LEU A 193 -15.19 4.49 -17.18
C LEU A 193 -15.91 5.84 -17.01
N ALA A 194 -15.26 6.95 -17.39
CA ALA A 194 -15.86 8.28 -17.33
C ALA A 194 -17.11 8.39 -18.24
N LEU A 195 -17.04 7.81 -19.45
CA LEU A 195 -18.17 7.77 -20.38
C LEU A 195 -19.30 6.87 -19.86
N ALA A 196 -18.98 5.66 -19.38
CA ALA A 196 -19.97 4.72 -18.85
C ALA A 196 -20.72 5.31 -17.65
N CYS A 197 -20.00 5.91 -16.68
CA CYS A 197 -20.60 6.59 -15.54
C CYS A 197 -21.45 7.80 -15.95
N GLY A 198 -20.94 8.63 -16.86
CA GLY A 198 -21.59 9.89 -17.21
C GLY A 198 -22.75 9.73 -18.19
N PHE A 199 -22.74 8.72 -19.07
CA PHE A 199 -23.91 8.39 -19.88
C PHE A 199 -25.02 7.77 -19.04
N GLY A 200 -24.69 7.03 -17.98
CA GLY A 200 -25.69 6.44 -17.10
C GLY A 200 -26.60 5.48 -17.86
N GLN A 201 -27.90 5.77 -17.93
CA GLN A 201 -28.89 5.00 -18.73
C GLN A 201 -29.38 5.77 -19.97
N LEU A 202 -28.69 6.86 -20.36
CA LEU A 202 -29.09 7.72 -21.47
C LEU A 202 -28.79 7.10 -22.84
N SER A 203 -29.35 7.64 -23.92
CA SER A 203 -29.16 7.11 -25.28
C SER A 203 -27.70 6.90 -25.73
N PRO A 204 -26.69 7.71 -25.36
CA PRO A 204 -25.30 7.47 -25.78
C PRO A 204 -24.67 6.20 -25.18
N GLY A 205 -25.14 5.71 -24.03
CA GLY A 205 -24.56 4.50 -23.45
C GLY A 205 -24.93 3.23 -24.25
N ASN A 206 -25.92 3.28 -25.15
CA ASN A 206 -26.19 2.19 -26.08
C ASN A 206 -25.00 1.89 -27.00
N TYR A 207 -24.12 2.87 -27.31
CA TYR A 207 -22.91 2.61 -28.10
C TYR A 207 -21.89 1.76 -27.34
N LEU A 208 -21.86 1.82 -26.00
CA LEU A 208 -21.01 0.97 -25.15
C LEU A 208 -21.55 -0.47 -25.06
N LEU A 209 -22.85 -0.66 -25.34
CA LEU A 209 -23.48 -1.99 -25.44
C LEU A 209 -23.37 -2.58 -26.84
N ALA A 210 -23.38 -1.73 -27.88
CA ALA A 210 -23.34 -2.16 -29.27
C ALA A 210 -21.99 -2.75 -29.69
N GLN A 211 -20.90 -2.35 -29.03
CA GLN A 211 -19.57 -2.93 -29.23
C GLN A 211 -19.13 -3.68 -28.00
N ASP A 212 -18.73 -4.93 -28.19
CA ASP A 212 -18.32 -5.80 -27.09
C ASP A 212 -16.93 -5.40 -26.56
N MET A 213 -16.92 -4.70 -25.43
CA MET A 213 -15.70 -4.33 -24.71
C MET A 213 -15.15 -5.46 -23.84
N PHE A 214 -15.87 -6.58 -23.68
CA PHE A 214 -15.56 -7.63 -22.71
C PHE A 214 -14.17 -8.24 -22.93
N PRO A 215 -13.75 -8.60 -24.16
CA PRO A 215 -12.41 -9.15 -24.39
C PRO A 215 -11.29 -8.18 -24.02
N ALA A 216 -11.48 -6.89 -24.31
CA ALA A 216 -10.51 -5.84 -23.98
C ALA A 216 -10.38 -5.63 -22.47
N ILE A 217 -11.50 -5.66 -21.73
CA ILE A 217 -11.52 -5.60 -20.27
C ILE A 217 -10.84 -6.83 -19.66
N VAL A 218 -11.12 -8.03 -20.18
CA VAL A 218 -10.47 -9.27 -19.72
C VAL A 218 -8.97 -9.24 -19.99
N SER A 219 -8.52 -8.72 -21.13
CA SER A 219 -7.09 -8.55 -21.43
C SER A 219 -6.39 -7.65 -20.40
N LEU A 220 -7.02 -6.55 -19.99
CA LEU A 220 -6.49 -5.67 -18.93
C LEU A 220 -6.40 -6.38 -17.57
N ILE A 221 -7.39 -7.22 -17.25
CA ILE A 221 -7.43 -7.99 -15.99
C ILE A 221 -6.33 -9.07 -15.98
N ARG A 222 -6.10 -9.73 -17.12
CA ARG A 222 -5.19 -10.88 -17.22
C ARG A 222 -3.74 -10.50 -17.49
N SER A 223 -3.48 -9.36 -18.11
CA SER A 223 -2.10 -8.95 -18.40
C SER A 223 -1.37 -8.63 -17.08
N PRO A 224 -0.19 -9.26 -16.83
CA PRO A 224 0.62 -8.99 -15.66
C PRO A 224 1.04 -7.52 -15.51
N THR A 225 1.18 -6.81 -16.63
CA THR A 225 1.64 -5.41 -16.65
C THR A 225 0.54 -4.42 -16.29
N THR A 226 -0.73 -4.78 -16.57
CA THR A 226 -1.93 -3.98 -16.28
C THR A 226 -2.71 -4.46 -15.06
N THR A 227 -2.22 -5.46 -14.33
CA THR A 227 -2.89 -6.02 -13.14
C THR A 227 -3.16 -4.96 -12.05
N ARG A 228 -2.31 -3.92 -11.96
CA ARG A 228 -2.53 -2.75 -11.08
C ARG A 228 -3.82 -1.96 -11.40
N TYR A 229 -4.37 -2.12 -12.60
CA TYR A 229 -5.60 -1.45 -13.06
C TYR A 229 -6.82 -2.38 -13.04
N SER A 230 -6.68 -3.63 -12.58
CA SER A 230 -7.76 -4.62 -12.63
C SER A 230 -9.01 -4.19 -11.87
N PHE A 231 -8.87 -3.44 -10.76
CA PHE A 231 -10.04 -2.91 -10.03
C PHE A 231 -10.91 -2.00 -10.90
N GLU A 232 -10.30 -1.08 -11.65
CA GLU A 232 -11.00 -0.16 -12.55
C GLU A 232 -11.62 -0.91 -13.73
N ALA A 233 -10.95 -1.96 -14.22
CA ALA A 233 -11.47 -2.85 -15.26
C ALA A 233 -12.70 -3.63 -14.78
N PHE A 234 -12.68 -4.15 -13.55
CA PHE A 234 -13.84 -4.79 -12.92
C PHE A 234 -14.98 -3.81 -12.67
N LEU A 235 -14.68 -2.57 -12.26
CA LEU A 235 -15.67 -1.52 -12.05
C LEU A 235 -16.37 -1.14 -13.37
N LEU A 236 -15.61 -0.98 -14.46
CA LEU A 236 -16.17 -0.75 -15.79
C LEU A 236 -17.10 -1.90 -16.21
N LEU A 237 -16.65 -3.15 -16.05
CA LEU A 237 -17.46 -4.33 -16.35
C LEU A 237 -18.76 -4.36 -15.54
N ALA A 238 -18.71 -4.01 -14.26
CA ALA A 238 -19.88 -3.96 -13.39
C ALA A 238 -20.89 -2.88 -13.83
N ILE A 239 -20.42 -1.69 -14.21
CA ILE A 239 -21.28 -0.60 -14.70
C ILE A 239 -21.96 -1.00 -16.01
N LEU A 240 -21.21 -1.60 -16.95
CA LEU A 240 -21.74 -2.06 -18.24
C LEU A 240 -22.73 -3.22 -18.07
N ALA A 241 -22.46 -4.14 -17.14
CA ALA A 241 -23.37 -5.24 -16.81
C ALA A 241 -24.67 -4.77 -16.15
N ASN A 242 -24.68 -3.60 -15.48
CA ASN A 242 -25.87 -3.05 -14.85
C ASN A 242 -26.75 -2.20 -15.79
N TYR A 243 -26.34 -2.02 -17.05
CA TYR A 243 -27.09 -1.28 -18.04
C TYR A 243 -28.39 -2.00 -18.44
N HIS A 244 -29.54 -1.31 -18.45
CA HIS A 244 -30.88 -1.86 -18.77
C HIS A 244 -31.33 -3.09 -17.96
N ARG A 245 -30.74 -3.33 -16.77
CA ARG A 245 -30.97 -4.54 -15.96
C ARG A 245 -32.45 -4.81 -15.60
N ALA A 246 -33.28 -3.77 -15.47
CA ALA A 246 -34.69 -3.90 -15.07
C ALA A 246 -35.65 -4.28 -16.22
N ASP A 247 -35.35 -3.87 -17.46
CA ASP A 247 -36.32 -3.95 -18.58
C ASP A 247 -35.89 -4.96 -19.67
N ALA A 248 -34.61 -5.36 -19.71
CA ALA A 248 -34.04 -6.12 -20.83
C ALA A 248 -32.77 -6.91 -20.48
N ALA A 249 -32.70 -7.55 -19.30
CA ALA A 249 -31.51 -8.29 -18.85
C ALA A 249 -31.01 -9.36 -19.87
N SER A 250 -31.90 -9.92 -20.70
CA SER A 250 -31.57 -10.87 -21.77
C SER A 250 -30.89 -10.25 -23.00
N LEU A 251 -30.88 -8.91 -23.11
CA LEU A 251 -30.29 -8.16 -24.21
C LEU A 251 -28.93 -7.54 -23.84
N ASN A 252 -28.50 -7.57 -22.57
CA ASN A 252 -27.19 -7.06 -22.17
C ASN A 252 -26.08 -8.11 -22.44
N PRO A 253 -25.17 -7.86 -23.39
CA PRO A 253 -24.14 -8.83 -23.76
C PRO A 253 -23.15 -9.10 -22.62
N TYR A 254 -22.85 -8.11 -21.76
CA TYR A 254 -21.90 -8.27 -20.65
C TYR A 254 -22.43 -9.21 -19.56
N LEU A 255 -23.73 -9.17 -19.27
CA LEU A 255 -24.34 -10.14 -18.35
C LEU A 255 -24.26 -11.56 -18.91
N LYS A 256 -24.50 -11.73 -20.21
CA LYS A 256 -24.34 -13.02 -20.88
C LYS A 256 -22.89 -13.52 -20.81
N HIS A 257 -21.91 -12.65 -21.08
CA HIS A 257 -20.49 -13.02 -20.96
C HIS A 257 -20.09 -13.39 -19.54
N ILE A 258 -20.59 -12.69 -18.51
CA ILE A 258 -20.36 -13.05 -17.10
C ILE A 258 -21.03 -14.38 -16.74
N GLN A 259 -22.21 -14.68 -17.28
CA GLN A 259 -22.92 -15.94 -17.04
C GLN A 259 -22.24 -17.14 -17.72
N GLU A 260 -21.71 -16.94 -18.92
CA GLU A 260 -21.14 -18.02 -19.75
C GLU A 260 -19.63 -18.19 -19.56
N THR A 261 -18.94 -17.25 -18.91
CA THR A 261 -17.49 -17.35 -18.71
C THR A 261 -17.12 -18.60 -17.91
N GLY A 262 -16.06 -19.29 -18.34
CA GLY A 262 -15.38 -20.33 -17.56
C GLY A 262 -14.04 -19.86 -16.99
N ASP A 263 -13.73 -18.57 -17.13
CA ASP A 263 -12.44 -18.02 -16.70
C ASP A 263 -12.40 -17.87 -15.17
N VAL A 264 -11.73 -18.81 -14.52
CA VAL A 264 -11.57 -18.88 -13.06
C VAL A 264 -10.92 -17.61 -12.50
N THR A 265 -10.00 -16.98 -13.24
CA THR A 265 -9.31 -15.76 -12.80
C THR A 265 -10.28 -14.59 -12.77
N LEU A 266 -11.10 -14.47 -13.82
CA LEU A 266 -12.16 -13.47 -13.90
C LEU A 266 -13.22 -13.68 -12.81
N MET A 267 -13.66 -14.92 -12.59
CA MET A 267 -14.64 -15.26 -11.53
C MET A 267 -14.11 -14.92 -10.14
N HIS A 268 -12.86 -15.30 -9.85
CA HIS A 268 -12.24 -15.02 -8.56
C HIS A 268 -12.08 -13.52 -8.34
N GLY A 269 -11.65 -12.77 -9.37
CA GLY A 269 -11.56 -11.32 -9.30
C GLY A 269 -12.93 -10.63 -9.13
N LEU A 270 -13.97 -11.11 -9.82
CA LEU A 270 -15.34 -10.63 -9.64
C LEU A 270 -15.84 -10.87 -8.21
N LEU A 271 -15.65 -12.08 -7.67
CA LEU A 271 -16.01 -12.42 -6.28
C LEU A 271 -15.24 -11.58 -5.26
N TRP A 272 -13.97 -11.29 -5.55
CA TRP A 272 -13.16 -10.43 -4.69
C TRP A 272 -13.69 -8.99 -4.71
N VAL A 273 -13.98 -8.41 -5.88
CA VAL A 273 -14.52 -7.05 -5.99
C VAL A 273 -15.92 -6.96 -5.39
N THR A 274 -16.81 -7.92 -5.60
CA THR A 274 -18.17 -7.90 -5.02
C THR A 274 -18.16 -8.02 -3.49
N ARG A 275 -17.20 -8.76 -2.92
CA ARG A 275 -16.97 -8.82 -1.47
C ARG A 275 -16.48 -7.50 -0.90
N GLN A 276 -15.57 -6.81 -1.59
CA GLN A 276 -14.94 -5.58 -1.10
C GLN A 276 -15.81 -4.33 -1.31
N VAL A 277 -16.63 -4.31 -2.37
CA VAL A 277 -17.32 -3.08 -2.78
C VAL A 277 -18.70 -2.93 -2.12
N GLU A 278 -19.54 -3.97 -1.96
CA GLU A 278 -20.92 -3.72 -1.46
C GLU A 278 -21.65 -4.82 -0.65
N ARG A 279 -21.04 -5.93 -0.21
CA ARG A 279 -21.81 -7.03 0.45
C ARG A 279 -23.07 -7.41 -0.36
N ILE A 280 -22.91 -7.52 -1.69
CA ILE A 280 -24.03 -7.75 -2.60
C ILE A 280 -24.57 -9.16 -2.38
N ARG A 281 -25.85 -9.23 -2.02
CA ARG A 281 -26.55 -10.51 -1.88
C ARG A 281 -26.93 -11.05 -3.26
N ILE A 282 -26.59 -12.31 -3.51
CA ILE A 282 -26.69 -12.95 -4.82
C ILE A 282 -28.07 -13.61 -4.93
N ASP A 283 -28.85 -13.22 -5.94
CA ASP A 283 -30.10 -13.90 -6.28
C ASP A 283 -29.79 -15.16 -7.11
N TYR A 284 -30.09 -16.34 -6.56
CA TYR A 284 -29.75 -17.64 -7.16
C TYR A 284 -30.70 -18.75 -6.66
N HIS A 285 -30.68 -19.91 -7.31
CA HIS A 285 -31.42 -21.11 -6.92
C HIS A 285 -30.79 -21.83 -5.71
N TRP A 286 -30.63 -21.12 -4.60
CA TRP A 286 -29.94 -21.57 -3.38
C TRP A 286 -30.46 -22.90 -2.84
N SER A 287 -31.78 -23.08 -2.78
CA SER A 287 -32.40 -24.33 -2.31
C SER A 287 -31.93 -25.56 -3.12
N GLU A 288 -31.87 -25.43 -4.44
CA GLU A 288 -31.43 -26.51 -5.33
C GLU A 288 -29.93 -26.75 -5.21
N LEU A 289 -29.13 -25.69 -5.02
CA LEU A 289 -27.69 -25.82 -4.78
C LEU A 289 -27.40 -26.60 -3.50
N TRP A 290 -28.05 -26.24 -2.38
CA TRP A 290 -27.83 -26.92 -1.10
C TRP A 290 -28.23 -28.39 -1.18
N ARG A 291 -29.38 -28.68 -1.79
CA ARG A 291 -29.82 -30.06 -2.05
C ARG A 291 -28.83 -30.82 -2.93
N ALA A 292 -28.30 -30.21 -3.97
CA ALA A 292 -27.33 -30.84 -4.86
C ALA A 292 -26.00 -31.15 -4.14
N ILE A 293 -25.49 -30.22 -3.33
CA ILE A 293 -24.26 -30.40 -2.53
C ILE A 293 -24.45 -31.52 -1.52
N VAL A 294 -25.57 -31.52 -0.77
CA VAL A 294 -25.90 -32.57 0.20
C VAL A 294 -26.12 -33.92 -0.50
N ALA A 295 -26.84 -33.96 -1.62
CA ALA A 295 -27.05 -35.18 -2.40
C ALA A 295 -25.73 -35.75 -2.95
N THR A 296 -24.80 -34.88 -3.34
CA THR A 296 -23.45 -35.28 -3.76
C THR A 296 -22.69 -35.92 -2.60
N LEU A 297 -22.75 -35.32 -1.40
CA LEU A 297 -22.13 -35.89 -0.20
C LEU A 297 -22.72 -37.28 0.15
N VAL A 298 -24.04 -37.42 0.07
CA VAL A 298 -24.75 -38.71 0.27
C VAL A 298 -24.34 -39.73 -0.79
N PHE A 299 -24.21 -39.32 -2.05
CA PHE A 299 -23.79 -40.19 -3.15
C PHE A 299 -22.35 -40.69 -2.93
N LEU A 300 -21.42 -39.80 -2.60
CA LEU A 300 -20.02 -40.14 -2.33
C LEU A 300 -19.89 -41.14 -1.16
N LEU A 301 -20.73 -41.02 -0.15
CA LEU A 301 -20.75 -41.94 1.00
C LEU A 301 -21.40 -43.28 0.66
N SER A 302 -22.52 -43.29 -0.08
CA SER A 302 -23.25 -44.51 -0.42
C SER A 302 -22.60 -45.37 -1.50
N LYS A 303 -21.72 -44.80 -2.34
CA LYS A 303 -21.03 -45.51 -3.44
C LYS A 303 -19.54 -45.73 -3.19
N GLN A 304 -19.10 -45.58 -1.94
CA GLN A 304 -17.69 -45.72 -1.53
C GLN A 304 -16.98 -46.97 -2.07
N ASP A 305 -17.64 -48.13 -2.04
CA ASP A 305 -17.02 -49.42 -2.42
C ASP A 305 -16.82 -49.56 -3.94
N VAL A 306 -17.62 -48.84 -4.73
CA VAL A 306 -17.55 -48.84 -6.20
C VAL A 306 -16.54 -47.80 -6.69
N ILE A 307 -16.47 -46.65 -6.02
CA ILE A 307 -15.61 -45.52 -6.42
C ILE A 307 -14.17 -45.69 -5.91
N ALA A 308 -13.93 -46.48 -4.84
CA ALA A 308 -12.57 -46.77 -4.33
C ALA A 308 -11.62 -47.41 -5.37
N ASN A 309 -12.16 -48.00 -6.44
CA ASN A 309 -11.40 -48.55 -7.57
C ASN A 309 -11.09 -47.53 -8.69
N SER A 310 -11.42 -46.25 -8.49
CA SER A 310 -11.18 -45.17 -9.46
C SER A 310 -9.99 -44.28 -9.06
N THR A 311 -9.42 -43.53 -10.01
CA THR A 311 -8.28 -42.60 -9.81
C THR A 311 -8.66 -41.30 -9.09
N VAL A 312 -9.92 -41.11 -8.70
CA VAL A 312 -10.41 -39.86 -8.10
C VAL A 312 -10.20 -39.89 -6.58
N PRO A 313 -9.53 -38.88 -5.98
CA PRO A 313 -9.30 -38.83 -4.53
C PRO A 313 -10.59 -38.41 -3.79
N ILE A 314 -11.47 -39.39 -3.53
CA ILE A 314 -12.78 -39.19 -2.89
C ILE A 314 -12.67 -38.39 -1.58
N ASP A 315 -11.67 -38.69 -0.75
CA ASP A 315 -11.48 -37.99 0.52
C ASP A 315 -11.22 -36.49 0.34
N ARG A 316 -10.59 -36.10 -0.77
CA ARG A 316 -10.40 -34.69 -1.10
C ARG A 316 -11.73 -34.05 -1.47
N VAL A 317 -12.52 -34.72 -2.31
CA VAL A 317 -13.85 -34.20 -2.71
C VAL A 317 -14.77 -34.05 -1.49
N ILE A 318 -14.75 -35.03 -0.57
CA ILE A 318 -15.50 -34.94 0.69
C ILE A 318 -15.01 -33.76 1.53
N ALA A 319 -13.70 -33.56 1.66
CA ALA A 319 -13.14 -32.45 2.42
C ALA A 319 -13.59 -31.09 1.87
N GLU A 320 -13.49 -30.91 0.55
CA GLU A 320 -13.88 -29.66 -0.13
C GLU A 320 -15.38 -29.40 0.04
N VAL A 321 -16.23 -30.43 -0.08
CA VAL A 321 -17.68 -30.30 0.13
C VAL A 321 -18.01 -29.89 1.57
N VAL A 322 -17.34 -30.47 2.57
CA VAL A 322 -17.52 -30.11 3.98
C VAL A 322 -17.06 -28.68 4.26
N GLN A 323 -15.92 -28.27 3.72
CA GLN A 323 -15.38 -26.92 3.88
C GLN A 323 -16.27 -25.86 3.20
N VAL A 324 -16.80 -26.17 2.01
CA VAL A 324 -17.75 -25.27 1.31
C VAL A 324 -19.03 -25.11 2.11
N LEU A 325 -19.58 -26.18 2.70
CA LEU A 325 -20.77 -26.10 3.55
C LEU A 325 -20.50 -25.28 4.82
N ASP A 326 -19.35 -25.45 5.45
CA ASP A 326 -18.98 -24.68 6.64
C ASP A 326 -18.81 -23.20 6.33
N LEU A 327 -18.08 -22.88 5.26
CA LEU A 327 -17.91 -21.51 4.78
C LEU A 327 -19.25 -20.86 4.38
N ALA A 328 -20.13 -21.61 3.71
CA ALA A 328 -21.46 -21.12 3.33
C ALA A 328 -22.30 -20.72 4.54
N VAL A 329 -22.18 -21.45 5.65
CA VAL A 329 -22.90 -21.19 6.90
C VAL A 329 -22.27 -20.03 7.66
N ALA A 330 -20.94 -19.96 7.71
CA ALA A 330 -20.21 -18.87 8.35
C ALA A 330 -20.44 -17.52 7.65
N CYS A 331 -20.60 -17.53 6.32
CA CYS A 331 -20.75 -16.31 5.51
C CYS A 331 -22.19 -16.07 5.03
N ALA A 332 -23.18 -16.83 5.53
CA ALA A 332 -24.56 -16.84 5.03
C ALA A 332 -25.18 -15.44 4.90
N ASP A 333 -24.99 -14.58 5.91
CA ASP A 333 -25.53 -13.22 5.95
C ASP A 333 -24.91 -12.26 4.91
N GLY A 334 -23.72 -12.61 4.40
CA GLY A 334 -22.94 -11.80 3.47
C GLY A 334 -23.28 -11.99 2.00
N PHE A 335 -23.83 -13.15 1.61
CA PHE A 335 -24.09 -13.46 0.19
C PHE A 335 -25.52 -13.95 -0.10
N LEU A 336 -26.30 -14.38 0.90
CA LEU A 336 -27.67 -14.86 0.67
C LEU A 336 -28.68 -13.71 0.53
N PRO A 337 -29.66 -13.80 -0.40
CA PRO A 337 -30.57 -12.71 -0.79
C PRO A 337 -31.57 -12.33 0.29
N SER A 338 -31.96 -13.27 1.15
CA SER A 338 -33.01 -13.08 2.14
C SER A 338 -32.80 -13.97 3.38
N PRO A 339 -33.39 -13.60 4.54
CA PRO A 339 -33.44 -14.47 5.72
C PRO A 339 -34.00 -15.86 5.40
N GLU A 340 -35.00 -15.93 4.52
CA GLU A 340 -35.58 -17.20 4.05
C GLU A 340 -34.54 -18.12 3.39
N ALA A 341 -33.60 -17.58 2.63
CA ALA A 341 -32.51 -18.36 2.04
C ALA A 341 -31.52 -18.88 3.11
N VAL A 342 -31.32 -18.12 4.19
CA VAL A 342 -30.52 -18.55 5.36
C VAL A 342 -31.24 -19.68 6.10
N HIS A 343 -32.55 -19.56 6.31
CA HIS A 343 -33.36 -20.61 6.93
C HIS A 343 -33.29 -21.93 6.15
N GLN A 344 -33.34 -21.85 4.82
CA GLN A 344 -33.24 -23.01 3.93
C GLN A 344 -31.87 -23.69 3.99
N LEU A 345 -30.77 -22.91 4.07
CA LEU A 345 -29.42 -23.46 4.26
C LEU A 345 -29.33 -24.26 5.58
N VAL A 346 -29.77 -23.66 6.68
CA VAL A 346 -29.75 -24.31 8.01
C VAL A 346 -30.66 -25.54 8.03
N TYR A 347 -31.84 -25.47 7.40
CA TYR A 347 -32.75 -26.61 7.27
C TYR A 347 -32.11 -27.78 6.52
N GLU A 348 -31.49 -27.56 5.36
CA GLU A 348 -30.84 -28.63 4.59
C GLU A 348 -29.62 -29.20 5.34
N MET A 349 -28.91 -28.40 6.16
CA MET A 349 -27.86 -28.92 7.06
C MET A 349 -28.41 -29.87 8.13
N VAL A 350 -29.47 -29.47 8.83
CA VAL A 350 -30.12 -30.30 9.86
C VAL A 350 -30.64 -31.58 9.23
N ARG A 351 -31.23 -31.51 8.04
CA ARG A 351 -31.64 -32.68 7.26
C ARG A 351 -30.47 -33.58 6.88
N ALA A 352 -29.29 -33.00 6.61
CA ALA A 352 -28.07 -33.73 6.30
C ALA A 352 -27.36 -34.31 7.54
N SER A 353 -27.86 -34.06 8.76
CA SER A 353 -27.27 -34.50 10.03
C SER A 353 -26.84 -35.97 10.06
N PRO A 354 -27.67 -36.96 9.65
CA PRO A 354 -27.26 -38.37 9.66
C PRO A 354 -26.05 -38.66 8.77
N THR A 355 -25.95 -37.93 7.64
CA THR A 355 -24.85 -38.04 6.67
C THR A 355 -23.58 -37.41 7.22
N LEU A 356 -23.67 -36.21 7.81
CA LEU A 356 -22.53 -35.51 8.40
C LEU A 356 -21.97 -36.26 9.61
N ARG A 357 -22.82 -36.85 10.46
CA ARG A 357 -22.38 -37.69 11.60
C ARG A 357 -21.69 -38.99 11.17
N GLN A 358 -21.99 -39.53 9.98
CA GLN A 358 -21.25 -40.68 9.44
C GLN A 358 -19.80 -40.33 9.10
N LEU A 359 -19.52 -39.08 8.73
CA LEU A 359 -18.17 -38.61 8.40
C LEU A 359 -17.23 -38.59 9.61
N THR A 360 -17.76 -38.45 10.83
CA THR A 360 -16.97 -38.45 12.07
C THR A 360 -16.17 -39.75 12.24
N LYS A 361 -16.70 -40.89 11.77
CA LYS A 361 -16.00 -42.19 11.82
C LYS A 361 -14.95 -42.35 10.72
N ARG A 362 -15.02 -41.52 9.67
CA ARG A 362 -14.14 -41.57 8.49
C ARG A 362 -13.02 -40.54 8.53
N GLU A 363 -13.11 -39.54 9.40
CA GLU A 363 -12.05 -38.55 9.52
C GLU A 363 -10.80 -39.17 10.16
N GLN A 364 -9.88 -39.59 9.30
CA GLN A 364 -8.70 -40.37 9.67
C GLN A 364 -7.43 -39.52 9.83
N ARG A 365 -7.44 -38.24 9.40
CA ARG A 365 -6.22 -37.40 9.35
C ARG A 365 -6.41 -35.91 9.64
N GLY A 366 -7.60 -35.46 10.02
CA GLY A 366 -7.83 -34.04 10.35
C GLY A 366 -7.94 -33.12 9.14
N LYS A 367 -8.27 -33.64 7.96
CA LYS A 367 -8.41 -32.86 6.71
C LYS A 367 -9.60 -31.89 6.73
N TYR A 368 -10.66 -32.22 7.45
CA TYR A 368 -11.89 -31.41 7.55
C TYR A 368 -12.55 -31.50 8.93
N ASN A 369 -11.83 -32.01 9.93
CA ASN A 369 -12.34 -32.26 11.28
C ASN A 369 -12.93 -31.00 11.93
N GLN A 370 -12.28 -29.84 11.78
CA GLN A 370 -12.75 -28.59 12.38
C GLN A 370 -14.08 -28.14 11.73
N SER A 371 -14.11 -27.97 10.42
CA SER A 371 -15.34 -27.64 9.67
C SER A 371 -16.47 -28.63 9.90
N LEU A 372 -16.18 -29.92 10.03
CA LEU A 372 -17.19 -30.92 10.37
C LEU A 372 -17.72 -30.74 11.79
N GLN A 373 -16.86 -30.46 12.78
CA GLN A 373 -17.27 -30.21 14.16
C GLN A 373 -18.12 -28.93 14.27
N ASP A 374 -17.75 -27.88 13.55
CA ASP A 374 -18.48 -26.61 13.54
C ASP A 374 -19.87 -26.78 12.93
N LEU A 375 -19.96 -27.49 11.80
CA LEU A 375 -21.24 -27.88 11.20
C LEU A 375 -22.09 -28.72 12.16
N LEU A 376 -21.50 -29.73 12.82
CA LEU A 376 -22.21 -30.59 13.77
C LEU A 376 -22.68 -29.83 15.01
N MET A 377 -21.91 -28.86 15.51
CA MET A 377 -22.30 -28.01 16.64
C MET A 377 -23.56 -27.18 16.30
N THR A 378 -23.57 -26.57 15.12
CA THR A 378 -24.73 -25.80 14.65
C THR A 378 -25.95 -26.70 14.43
N ILE A 379 -25.74 -27.89 13.87
CA ILE A 379 -26.79 -28.89 13.69
C ILE A 379 -27.37 -29.34 15.05
N GLU A 380 -26.52 -29.66 16.02
CA GLU A 380 -26.94 -30.11 17.36
C GLU A 380 -27.78 -29.06 18.08
N PHE A 381 -27.41 -27.79 18.00
CA PHE A 381 -28.21 -26.71 18.58
C PHE A 381 -29.63 -26.68 18.00
N TYR A 382 -29.75 -26.70 16.67
CA TYR A 382 -31.05 -26.63 16.02
C TYR A 382 -31.86 -27.92 16.18
N GLU A 383 -31.23 -29.09 16.18
CA GLU A 383 -31.91 -30.37 16.48
C GLU A 383 -32.52 -30.35 17.89
N ASN A 384 -31.78 -29.83 18.89
CA ASN A 384 -32.28 -29.73 20.27
C ASN A 384 -33.49 -28.78 20.40
N GLN A 385 -33.53 -27.71 19.60
CA GLN A 385 -34.71 -26.82 19.56
C GLN A 385 -35.93 -27.45 18.88
N LEU A 386 -35.72 -28.51 18.07
CA LEU A 386 -36.77 -29.17 17.30
C LEU A 386 -37.40 -30.38 18.02
N GLU A 387 -36.93 -30.74 19.23
CA GLU A 387 -37.46 -31.87 20.00
C GLU A 387 -38.98 -31.72 20.26
N GLY A 388 -39.76 -32.63 19.67
CA GLY A 388 -41.23 -32.68 19.80
C GLY A 388 -42.03 -32.21 18.58
N THR A 389 -41.38 -31.84 17.46
CA THR A 389 -42.05 -31.33 16.25
C THR A 389 -41.97 -32.33 15.08
N ASN A 390 -43.13 -32.75 14.52
CA ASN A 390 -43.20 -33.82 13.51
C ASN A 390 -43.61 -33.35 12.09
N SER A 391 -43.72 -32.04 11.83
CA SER A 391 -44.11 -31.50 10.52
C SER A 391 -43.02 -30.60 9.94
N ALA A 392 -42.64 -30.80 8.67
CA ALA A 392 -41.59 -30.04 7.99
C ALA A 392 -41.86 -28.53 7.96
N ASP A 393 -43.13 -28.12 7.81
CA ASP A 393 -43.52 -26.70 7.82
C ASP A 393 -43.33 -26.07 9.20
N ASN A 394 -43.57 -26.83 10.28
CA ASN A 394 -43.38 -26.36 11.65
C ASN A 394 -41.88 -26.27 12.01
N VAL A 395 -41.04 -27.14 11.42
CA VAL A 395 -39.58 -27.12 11.59
C VAL A 395 -38.99 -25.84 11.01
N ILE A 396 -39.33 -25.50 9.76
CA ILE A 396 -38.82 -24.28 9.11
C ILE A 396 -39.27 -23.02 9.86
N GLN A 397 -40.53 -22.95 10.31
CA GLN A 397 -41.03 -21.81 11.09
C GLN A 397 -40.37 -21.66 12.48
N LEU A 398 -39.89 -22.75 13.07
CA LEU A 398 -39.17 -22.71 14.34
C LEU A 398 -37.71 -22.29 14.12
N LEU A 399 -37.05 -22.84 13.11
CA LEU A 399 -35.70 -22.44 12.70
C LEU A 399 -35.65 -20.95 12.32
N ALA A 400 -36.62 -20.49 11.53
CA ALA A 400 -36.76 -19.08 11.17
C ALA A 400 -36.86 -18.18 12.41
N ARG A 401 -37.69 -18.56 13.40
CA ARG A 401 -37.84 -17.81 14.65
C ARG A 401 -36.54 -17.72 15.46
N GLU A 402 -35.79 -18.81 15.55
CA GLU A 402 -34.53 -18.83 16.29
C GLU A 402 -33.42 -18.05 15.56
N ILE A 403 -33.31 -18.20 14.24
CA ILE A 403 -32.35 -17.49 13.39
C ILE A 403 -32.64 -15.99 13.37
N GLU A 404 -33.90 -15.58 13.25
CA GLU A 404 -34.29 -14.16 13.29
C GLU A 404 -34.07 -13.52 14.67
N ARG A 405 -34.12 -14.31 15.76
CA ARG A 405 -33.91 -13.82 17.12
C ARG A 405 -32.43 -13.60 17.44
N ASP A 406 -31.60 -14.61 17.15
CA ASP A 406 -30.22 -14.68 17.66
C ASP A 406 -29.15 -14.82 16.56
N GLY A 407 -29.54 -14.77 15.27
CA GLY A 407 -28.67 -15.09 14.14
C GLY A 407 -28.41 -16.60 14.02
N VAL A 408 -27.59 -17.02 13.04
CA VAL A 408 -27.27 -18.44 12.92
C VAL A 408 -26.34 -18.88 14.06
N TYR A 409 -26.79 -19.84 14.86
CA TYR A 409 -26.03 -20.37 15.99
C TYR A 409 -24.66 -20.92 15.57
N GLY A 410 -23.62 -20.54 16.33
CA GLY A 410 -22.24 -20.92 16.06
C GLY A 410 -21.47 -19.94 15.18
N ILE A 411 -22.12 -18.95 14.53
CA ILE A 411 -21.40 -17.93 13.76
C ILE A 411 -20.44 -17.13 14.65
N SER A 412 -20.84 -16.70 15.85
CA SER A 412 -19.93 -15.99 16.79
C SER A 412 -18.83 -16.86 17.40
N ALA A 413 -18.88 -18.18 17.21
CA ALA A 413 -17.80 -19.13 17.53
C ALA A 413 -16.90 -19.39 16.31
N ARG A 414 -17.43 -19.23 15.08
CA ARG A 414 -16.73 -19.33 13.80
C ARG A 414 -16.11 -18.00 13.33
N GLU A 415 -16.66 -16.87 13.77
CA GLU A 415 -16.09 -15.51 13.74
C GLU A 415 -15.17 -15.25 14.95
N ARG A 416 -15.15 -16.18 15.93
CA ARG A 416 -14.13 -16.15 16.96
C ARG A 416 -12.84 -16.66 16.32
N GLU A 417 -11.89 -15.73 16.24
CA GLU A 417 -10.46 -15.94 16.08
C GLU A 417 -10.09 -17.41 16.33
N GLU A 418 -9.46 -18.05 15.34
CA GLU A 418 -8.70 -19.24 15.67
C GLU A 418 -7.79 -18.88 16.86
N PRO A 419 -7.55 -19.79 17.80
CA PRO A 419 -6.56 -19.52 18.84
C PRO A 419 -5.28 -19.12 18.13
N GLY A 420 -4.78 -17.91 18.42
CA GLY A 420 -3.50 -17.45 17.95
C GLY A 420 -2.48 -18.53 18.29
N SER A 421 -2.00 -19.28 17.30
CA SER A 421 -1.02 -20.33 17.52
C SER A 421 0.33 -19.75 17.16
N ILE A 422 1.19 -19.64 18.17
CA ILE A 422 2.60 -19.31 18.01
C ILE A 422 3.32 -20.63 17.83
N ILE A 423 3.85 -20.89 16.63
CA ILE A 423 4.66 -22.08 16.38
C ILE A 423 6.09 -21.80 16.84
N SER A 424 6.33 -21.93 18.14
CA SER A 424 7.67 -21.81 18.71
C SER A 424 8.42 -23.13 18.57
N GLY A 425 9.42 -23.17 17.68
CA GLY A 425 10.33 -24.31 17.56
C GLY A 425 10.76 -24.70 16.14
N GLY A 426 10.42 -23.93 15.10
CA GLY A 426 10.86 -24.24 13.72
C GLY A 426 10.92 -23.04 12.76
N ASP A 427 9.92 -22.16 12.77
CA ASP A 427 9.80 -21.09 11.77
C ASP A 427 10.18 -19.71 12.33
N VAL A 428 11.47 -19.55 12.62
CA VAL A 428 12.07 -18.23 12.81
C VAL A 428 11.84 -17.41 11.54
N ALA A 429 11.09 -16.31 11.64
CA ALA A 429 10.83 -15.45 10.48
C ALA A 429 12.09 -14.65 10.12
N PHE A 430 12.65 -13.91 11.09
CA PHE A 430 13.91 -13.19 10.95
C PHE A 430 14.47 -12.75 12.32
N THR A 431 15.73 -12.35 12.35
CA THR A 431 16.39 -11.71 13.50
C THR A 431 16.28 -10.20 13.38
N PHE A 432 15.90 -9.52 14.46
CA PHE A 432 15.85 -8.07 14.52
C PHE A 432 17.25 -7.46 14.53
N ASN A 433 17.36 -6.28 13.91
CA ASN A 433 18.54 -5.42 13.96
C ASN A 433 18.31 -4.25 14.93
N GLY A 434 17.12 -3.64 14.94
CA GLY A 434 16.81 -2.64 15.95
C GLY A 434 15.62 -1.73 15.65
N VAL A 435 15.31 -0.92 16.65
CA VAL A 435 14.37 0.20 16.60
C VAL A 435 15.12 1.46 17.02
N GLY A 436 14.97 2.54 16.27
CA GLY A 436 15.70 3.78 16.54
C GLY A 436 15.06 5.02 15.94
N GLY A 437 15.90 6.02 15.74
CA GLY A 437 15.54 7.24 15.02
C GLY A 437 16.70 8.22 14.88
N SER A 438 16.39 9.34 14.25
CA SER A 438 17.36 10.36 13.85
C SER A 438 17.65 11.41 14.91
N GLY A 439 18.94 11.72 15.02
CA GLY A 439 19.54 12.89 15.65
C GLY A 439 19.52 14.13 14.76
N ALA A 440 18.72 14.18 13.70
CA ALA A 440 18.63 15.36 12.86
C ALA A 440 18.06 16.56 13.62
N TRP A 441 18.75 17.69 13.50
CA TRP A 441 18.25 19.04 13.80
C TRP A 441 18.05 19.41 15.26
N TRP A 442 17.26 18.64 16.01
CA TRP A 442 16.97 18.93 17.42
C TRP A 442 18.20 19.02 18.33
N PRO A 443 19.38 18.40 18.04
CA PRO A 443 20.58 18.65 18.82
C PRO A 443 20.98 20.12 18.86
N TYR A 444 20.75 20.87 17.77
CA TYR A 444 21.06 22.29 17.67
C TYR A 444 20.46 23.08 18.85
N ASP A 445 19.17 22.90 19.10
CA ASP A 445 18.48 23.59 20.19
C ASP A 445 18.79 22.98 21.55
N LEU A 446 18.66 21.64 21.67
CA LEU A 446 18.75 20.97 22.96
C LEU A 446 20.17 20.97 23.53
N TYR A 447 21.19 21.23 22.72
CA TYR A 447 22.53 21.50 23.22
C TYR A 447 22.61 22.78 24.05
N HIS A 448 21.68 23.73 23.92
CA HIS A 448 21.66 24.93 24.77
C HIS A 448 20.94 24.72 26.11
N PHE A 449 20.32 23.55 26.33
CA PHE A 449 19.60 23.25 27.55
C PHE A 449 20.58 22.94 28.71
N PRO A 450 20.15 23.09 29.98
CA PRO A 450 20.97 22.69 31.12
C PRO A 450 21.46 21.24 31.01
N GLU A 451 22.69 21.00 31.43
CA GLU A 451 23.33 19.68 31.34
C GLU A 451 22.52 18.56 31.99
N SER A 452 21.80 18.84 33.08
CA SER A 452 20.88 17.88 33.70
C SER A 452 19.75 17.46 32.76
N VAL A 453 19.20 18.40 31.97
CA VAL A 453 18.14 18.12 31.00
C VAL A 453 18.68 17.37 29.79
N ARG A 454 19.87 17.72 29.29
CA ARG A 454 20.53 16.98 28.20
C ARG A 454 20.82 15.53 28.57
N ARG A 455 21.29 15.29 29.80
CA ARG A 455 21.48 13.93 30.33
C ARG A 455 20.16 13.19 30.50
N ASN A 456 19.14 13.83 31.06
CA ASN A 456 17.80 13.25 31.17
C ASN A 456 17.22 12.86 29.80
N LEU A 457 17.34 13.72 28.79
CA LEU A 457 16.93 13.39 27.42
C LEU A 457 17.69 12.16 26.90
N SER A 458 19.00 12.10 27.11
CA SER A 458 19.82 10.96 26.68
C SER A 458 19.39 9.66 27.38
N ASP A 459 19.01 9.73 28.65
CA ASP A 459 18.46 8.59 29.40
C ASP A 459 17.08 8.18 28.86
N LEU A 460 16.19 9.16 28.59
CA LEU A 460 14.88 8.90 27.98
C LEU A 460 15.00 8.22 26.61
N LEU A 461 16.01 8.56 25.81
CA LEU A 461 16.20 7.98 24.48
C LEU A 461 16.90 6.62 24.51
N PHE A 462 17.97 6.47 25.28
CA PHE A 462 18.89 5.33 25.08
C PHE A 462 18.92 4.34 26.26
N SER A 463 18.51 4.73 27.47
CA SER A 463 18.47 3.79 28.60
C SER A 463 17.29 2.84 28.51
N GLU A 464 17.40 1.65 29.11
CA GLU A 464 16.29 0.69 29.24
C GLU A 464 15.12 1.23 30.08
N GLN A 465 15.38 2.20 30.97
CA GLN A 465 14.33 2.89 31.71
C GLN A 465 13.56 3.88 30.82
N GLY A 466 14.21 4.36 29.76
CA GLY A 466 13.62 5.16 28.68
C GLY A 466 13.09 4.29 27.54
N LEU A 467 13.29 4.74 26.29
CA LEU A 467 12.94 4.00 25.08
C LEU A 467 13.83 2.77 24.86
N GLY A 468 15.06 2.77 25.38
CA GLY A 468 16.04 1.72 25.11
C GLY A 468 16.35 1.58 23.62
N LEU A 469 16.43 2.68 22.86
CA LEU A 469 16.66 2.57 21.41
C LEU A 469 17.94 1.79 21.11
N SER A 470 17.86 0.93 20.09
CA SER A 470 19.01 0.13 19.64
C SER A 470 19.70 0.72 18.41
N SER A 471 19.10 1.75 17.81
CA SER A 471 19.62 2.48 16.66
C SER A 471 19.56 3.99 16.88
N TYR A 472 20.63 4.69 16.49
CA TYR A 472 20.69 6.15 16.47
C TYR A 472 21.39 6.63 15.19
N ARG A 473 20.68 7.46 14.41
CA ARG A 473 21.20 8.04 13.16
C ARG A 473 21.74 9.46 13.42
N TYR A 474 23.05 9.63 13.34
CA TYR A 474 23.75 10.92 13.44
C TYR A 474 23.79 11.63 12.08
N ASN A 475 23.26 12.85 12.02
CA ASN A 475 23.23 13.68 10.82
C ASN A 475 24.60 14.34 10.60
N LEU A 476 25.38 13.80 9.67
CA LEU A 476 26.67 14.35 9.27
C LEU A 476 26.44 15.53 8.33
N GLY A 477 26.61 16.75 8.86
CA GLY A 477 26.20 17.98 8.18
C GLY A 477 26.98 18.35 6.93
N GLY A 478 26.27 18.98 5.99
CA GLY A 478 26.83 19.61 4.79
C GLY A 478 27.28 21.07 5.01
N GLY A 479 27.09 21.62 6.21
CA GLY A 479 27.49 22.99 6.57
C GLY A 479 26.43 24.06 6.35
N GLY A 480 25.21 23.68 5.95
CA GLY A 480 24.02 24.53 6.02
C GLY A 480 23.93 25.68 5.01
N LEU A 481 24.85 25.79 4.05
CA LEU A 481 24.85 26.94 3.14
C LEU A 481 23.60 26.94 2.25
N GLY A 482 22.88 28.06 2.23
CA GLY A 482 21.62 28.19 1.49
C GLY A 482 20.39 27.68 2.24
N VAL A 483 20.54 27.15 3.45
CA VAL A 483 19.43 26.73 4.31
C VAL A 483 19.01 27.90 5.21
N SER A 484 17.71 28.19 5.23
CA SER A 484 17.13 29.31 5.99
C SER A 484 16.76 28.96 7.43
N THR A 485 16.58 27.68 7.75
CA THR A 485 16.20 27.23 9.09
C THR A 485 17.45 26.78 9.84
N PRO A 486 17.92 27.51 10.88
CA PRO A 486 19.21 27.25 11.52
C PRO A 486 19.35 25.84 12.11
N ALA A 487 18.30 25.34 12.79
CA ALA A 487 18.32 23.98 13.33
C ALA A 487 18.46 22.89 12.25
N ARG A 488 18.08 23.19 10.99
CA ARG A 488 18.17 22.26 9.86
C ARG A 488 19.43 22.45 9.01
N ALA A 489 20.41 23.17 9.55
CA ALA A 489 21.67 23.55 8.92
C ALA A 489 22.86 23.09 9.79
N PRO A 490 23.04 21.77 9.99
CA PRO A 490 24.11 21.23 10.83
C PRO A 490 25.49 21.69 10.34
N GLU A 491 26.41 21.92 11.28
CA GLU A 491 27.79 22.23 10.96
C GLU A 491 28.48 21.03 10.28
N THR A 492 29.54 21.30 9.54
CA THR A 492 30.35 20.27 8.89
C THR A 492 31.78 20.30 9.40
N PHE A 493 32.40 19.13 9.58
CA PHE A 493 33.83 19.02 9.83
C PHE A 493 34.66 19.47 8.61
N TYR A 494 34.09 19.40 7.40
CA TYR A 494 34.82 19.69 6.17
C TYR A 494 35.01 21.19 5.95
N VAL A 495 36.26 21.62 5.86
CA VAL A 495 36.59 23.01 5.48
C VAL A 495 36.95 23.08 3.98
N SER A 496 37.83 22.17 3.55
CA SER A 496 38.24 21.99 2.16
C SER A 496 38.90 20.61 2.00
N GLN A 497 39.32 20.25 0.78
CA GLN A 497 39.88 18.92 0.52
C GLN A 497 41.06 18.58 1.45
N GLY A 498 40.86 17.60 2.34
CA GLY A 498 41.87 17.15 3.30
C GLY A 498 42.06 18.06 4.52
N VAL A 499 41.26 19.12 4.67
CA VAL A 499 41.32 20.06 5.81
C VAL A 499 40.00 20.00 6.57
N TYR A 500 40.10 19.69 7.86
CA TYR A 500 38.95 19.48 8.74
C TYR A 500 39.03 20.34 9.99
N ASN A 501 37.87 20.78 10.47
CA ASN A 501 37.68 21.35 11.79
C ASN A 501 36.95 20.34 12.68
N TRP A 502 37.70 19.49 13.40
CA TRP A 502 37.13 18.45 14.26
C TRP A 502 36.36 18.96 15.48
N SER A 503 36.43 20.27 15.75
CA SER A 503 35.64 20.91 16.81
C SER A 503 34.24 21.33 16.35
N SER A 504 33.93 21.23 15.06
CA SER A 504 32.59 21.52 14.52
C SER A 504 31.57 20.49 14.98
N ASP A 505 30.28 20.87 14.92
CA ASP A 505 29.12 20.05 15.27
C ASP A 505 29.14 19.46 16.68
N ALA A 506 29.57 20.28 17.65
CA ALA A 506 29.59 19.88 19.07
C ALA A 506 28.21 19.41 19.57
N GLN A 507 27.13 20.00 19.06
CA GLN A 507 25.76 19.59 19.37
C GLN A 507 25.44 18.15 18.96
N GLY A 508 25.74 17.76 17.73
CA GLY A 508 25.47 16.42 17.24
C GLY A 508 26.39 15.38 17.87
N LEU A 509 27.67 15.73 18.04
CA LEU A 509 28.65 14.90 18.74
C LEU A 509 28.28 14.61 20.19
N TYR A 510 27.66 15.56 20.91
CA TYR A 510 27.20 15.35 22.28
C TYR A 510 26.21 14.17 22.36
N PHE A 511 25.17 14.17 21.53
CA PHE A 511 24.14 13.13 21.57
C PHE A 511 24.59 11.81 20.94
N LEU A 512 25.45 11.85 19.91
CA LEU A 512 26.11 10.66 19.38
C LEU A 512 26.96 9.97 20.45
N LYS A 513 27.76 10.74 21.20
CA LYS A 513 28.54 10.21 22.31
C LYS A 513 27.63 9.69 23.43
N ALA A 514 26.56 10.41 23.75
CA ALA A 514 25.60 9.97 24.77
C ALA A 514 24.90 8.64 24.43
N ALA A 515 24.65 8.38 23.13
CA ALA A 515 24.16 7.10 22.63
C ALA A 515 25.23 5.99 22.78
N ALA A 516 26.47 6.28 22.35
CA ALA A 516 27.59 5.33 22.49
C ALA A 516 27.87 4.96 23.96
N ASP A 517 27.91 5.95 24.85
CA ASP A 517 28.15 5.77 26.29
C ASP A 517 27.05 4.92 26.97
N ARG A 518 25.85 4.88 26.39
CA ARG A 518 24.72 4.04 26.85
C ARG A 518 24.64 2.71 26.13
N GLY A 519 25.60 2.40 25.26
CA GLY A 519 25.70 1.10 24.60
C GLY A 519 24.68 0.89 23.49
N VAL A 520 24.21 1.95 22.82
CA VAL A 520 23.36 1.82 21.62
C VAL A 520 24.11 0.98 20.57
N PRO A 521 23.64 -0.23 20.20
CA PRO A 521 24.43 -1.16 19.39
C PRO A 521 24.65 -0.72 17.94
N GLN A 522 23.71 0.06 17.40
CA GLN A 522 23.76 0.51 16.01
C GLN A 522 23.84 2.03 15.94
N LEU A 523 25.03 2.55 15.63
CA LEU A 523 25.23 3.95 15.34
C LEU A 523 25.45 4.14 13.84
N THR A 524 24.64 4.98 13.23
CA THR A 524 24.68 5.26 11.79
C THR A 524 25.03 6.71 11.57
N ALA A 525 26.02 7.02 10.73
CA ALA A 525 26.16 8.36 10.18
C ALA A 525 25.34 8.46 8.88
N PHE A 526 24.67 9.57 8.63
CA PHE A 526 23.97 9.79 7.36
C PHE A 526 24.13 11.23 6.88
N VAL A 527 24.05 11.45 5.56
CA VAL A 527 24.31 12.75 4.95
C VAL A 527 23.08 13.25 4.19
N ASN A 528 22.48 14.35 4.66
CA ASN A 528 21.42 15.05 3.90
C ASN A 528 21.97 15.76 2.66
N SER A 529 23.16 16.34 2.78
CA SER A 529 23.83 17.03 1.68
C SER A 529 25.34 17.04 1.86
N GLY A 530 26.07 16.90 0.74
CA GLY A 530 27.51 17.09 0.78
C GLY A 530 27.89 18.56 1.03
N PRO A 531 29.07 18.83 1.62
CA PRO A 531 29.64 20.17 1.67
C PRO A 531 29.70 20.84 0.28
N ARG A 532 29.78 22.19 0.26
CA ARG A 532 29.74 23.04 -0.95
C ARG A 532 30.57 22.58 -2.15
N ASP A 533 31.65 21.83 -1.94
CA ASP A 533 32.53 21.37 -3.03
C ASP A 533 31.90 20.22 -3.86
N PHE A 534 30.90 19.54 -3.29
CA PHE A 534 30.30 18.30 -3.82
C PHE A 534 28.91 18.52 -4.44
N THR A 535 28.39 19.74 -4.41
CA THR A 535 27.10 20.09 -5.02
C THR A 535 27.29 20.99 -6.24
N THR A 536 26.39 20.88 -7.23
CA THR A 536 26.50 21.62 -8.50
C THR A 536 26.34 23.13 -8.35
N ASN A 537 25.59 23.58 -7.33
CA ASN A 537 25.33 24.99 -7.06
C ASN A 537 26.22 25.56 -5.93
N GLY A 538 27.07 24.75 -5.32
CA GLY A 538 27.91 25.16 -4.20
C GLY A 538 27.15 25.45 -2.90
N GLN A 539 25.90 24.99 -2.78
CA GLN A 539 25.04 25.14 -1.61
C GLN A 539 24.77 23.77 -0.98
N SER A 540 24.34 23.74 0.29
CA SER A 540 23.93 22.53 1.01
C SER A 540 22.48 22.13 0.69
N CYS A 541 21.78 22.84 -0.20
CA CYS A 541 20.43 22.54 -0.62
C CYS A 541 20.14 23.02 -2.05
N GLY A 542 19.06 22.52 -2.67
CA GLY A 542 18.58 22.94 -4.00
C GLY A 542 19.50 22.55 -5.15
N GLY A 543 20.57 21.81 -4.88
CA GLY A 543 21.57 21.37 -5.84
C GLY A 543 21.50 19.87 -6.11
N VAL A 544 22.31 19.44 -7.08
CA VAL A 544 22.52 18.02 -7.44
C VAL A 544 23.95 17.65 -7.02
N PHE A 545 24.21 16.38 -6.73
CA PHE A 545 25.57 15.86 -6.56
C PHE A 545 26.43 16.23 -7.78
N LYS A 546 27.67 16.67 -7.54
CA LYS A 546 28.60 17.14 -8.57
C LYS A 546 29.46 16.01 -9.10
N ASN A 547 29.22 15.61 -10.36
CA ASN A 547 30.01 14.59 -11.05
C ASN A 547 31.52 14.89 -11.03
N GLY A 548 32.32 13.82 -10.94
CA GLY A 548 33.78 13.91 -10.88
C GLY A 548 34.33 14.22 -9.49
N THR A 549 33.47 14.30 -8.47
CA THR A 549 33.89 14.53 -7.08
C THR A 549 33.71 13.31 -6.16
N GLU A 550 33.28 12.17 -6.70
CA GLU A 550 32.91 10.95 -5.97
C GLU A 550 34.04 10.45 -5.06
N ALA A 551 35.26 10.36 -5.58
CA ALA A 551 36.41 9.90 -4.80
C ALA A 551 36.84 10.89 -3.70
N ARG A 552 36.57 12.19 -3.88
CA ARG A 552 36.81 13.22 -2.87
C ARG A 552 35.70 13.25 -1.82
N TYR A 553 34.46 13.00 -2.23
CA TYR A 553 33.31 12.87 -1.34
C TYR A 553 33.46 11.63 -0.45
N GLY A 554 33.87 10.50 -1.03
CA GLY A 554 34.23 9.31 -0.26
C GLY A 554 35.38 9.54 0.72
N GLN A 555 36.37 10.37 0.35
CA GLN A 555 37.47 10.74 1.27
C GLN A 555 36.94 11.55 2.47
N TYR A 556 36.05 12.53 2.22
CA TYR A 556 35.38 13.30 3.27
C TYR A 556 34.67 12.39 4.28
N ILE A 557 33.86 11.47 3.78
CA ILE A 557 33.11 10.51 4.61
C ILE A 557 34.08 9.60 5.38
N ALA A 558 35.05 9.00 4.68
CA ALA A 558 35.98 8.04 5.30
C ALA A 558 36.88 8.69 6.35
N ASP A 559 37.37 9.91 6.14
CA ASP A 559 38.14 10.66 7.14
C ASP A 559 37.30 11.01 8.37
N THR A 560 36.03 11.40 8.16
CA THR A 560 35.12 11.70 9.26
C THR A 560 34.85 10.44 10.10
N LEU A 561 34.55 9.32 9.45
CA LEU A 561 34.31 8.05 10.14
C LEU A 561 35.58 7.53 10.86
N ASP A 562 36.75 7.68 10.24
CA ASP A 562 38.04 7.38 10.85
C ASP A 562 38.27 8.20 12.12
N HIS A 563 37.94 9.50 12.09
CA HIS A 563 37.98 10.35 13.27
C HIS A 563 37.02 9.87 14.37
N LEU A 564 35.74 9.66 14.04
CA LEU A 564 34.73 9.19 15.00
C LEU A 564 35.13 7.86 15.64
N ILE A 565 35.55 6.88 14.83
CA ILE A 565 35.84 5.52 15.29
C ILE A 565 37.19 5.43 15.99
N ASN A 566 38.26 5.93 15.37
CA ASN A 566 39.62 5.68 15.86
C ASN A 566 40.14 6.79 16.78
N SER A 567 39.66 8.03 16.63
CA SER A 567 40.07 9.15 17.50
C SER A 567 39.11 9.35 18.68
N LEU A 568 37.80 9.30 18.43
CA LEU A 568 36.78 9.51 19.47
C LEU A 568 36.25 8.21 20.10
N HIS A 569 36.63 7.04 19.56
CA HIS A 569 36.21 5.73 20.04
C HIS A 569 34.69 5.51 20.00
N ILE A 570 34.00 6.14 19.05
CA ILE A 570 32.56 5.97 18.83
C ILE A 570 32.35 4.85 17.80
N PRO A 571 31.65 3.75 18.14
CA PRO A 571 31.52 2.59 17.27
C PRO A 571 30.46 2.80 16.18
N ILE A 572 30.78 3.58 15.15
CA ILE A 572 29.90 3.73 13.98
C ILE A 572 29.88 2.43 13.18
N SER A 573 28.67 1.89 12.97
CA SER A 573 28.42 0.62 12.28
C SER A 573 27.98 0.81 10.82
N TYR A 574 27.39 1.97 10.50
CA TYR A 574 26.87 2.23 9.16
C TYR A 574 27.07 3.67 8.70
N ILE A 575 27.11 3.84 7.37
CA ILE A 575 27.07 5.12 6.68
C ILE A 575 26.01 5.11 5.59
N SER A 576 25.18 6.15 5.58
CA SER A 576 24.30 6.49 4.47
C SER A 576 24.84 7.74 3.74
N PRO A 577 25.32 7.59 2.49
CA PRO A 577 26.04 8.65 1.80
C PRO A 577 25.15 9.73 1.18
N PHE A 578 23.83 9.52 1.15
CA PHE A 578 22.83 10.48 0.69
C PHE A 578 21.47 10.17 1.31
N ASN A 579 20.64 11.20 1.48
CA ASN A 579 19.28 11.11 1.99
C ASN A 579 18.31 11.61 0.93
N GLU A 580 17.20 10.90 0.72
CA GLU A 580 16.17 11.22 -0.29
C GLU A 580 16.78 11.69 -1.61
N PRO A 581 17.63 10.86 -2.25
CA PRO A 581 18.40 11.26 -3.42
C PRO A 581 17.52 11.65 -4.62
N ASP A 582 16.22 11.43 -4.54
CA ASP A 582 15.18 11.90 -5.46
C ASP A 582 14.80 13.39 -5.30
N SER A 583 15.23 14.08 -4.24
CA SER A 583 14.90 15.48 -3.93
C SER A 583 16.15 16.34 -3.70
N SER A 584 16.07 17.62 -4.09
CA SER A 584 17.08 18.63 -3.74
C SER A 584 16.63 19.55 -2.60
N PHE A 585 15.36 19.50 -2.22
CA PHE A 585 14.73 20.42 -1.26
C PHE A 585 14.82 21.91 -1.61
N GLY A 586 15.08 22.24 -2.88
CA GLY A 586 15.12 23.60 -3.39
C GLY A 586 13.74 24.22 -3.65
N PRO A 587 13.70 25.49 -4.14
CA PRO A 587 14.85 26.34 -4.48
C PRO A 587 15.54 26.97 -3.25
N VAL A 588 16.71 27.57 -3.46
CA VAL A 588 17.46 28.32 -2.43
C VAL A 588 16.83 29.72 -2.23
N PRO A 589 16.63 30.21 -0.99
CA PRO A 589 16.95 29.54 0.26
C PRO A 589 15.96 28.42 0.59
N CYS A 590 16.49 27.28 1.03
CA CYS A 590 15.70 26.08 1.32
C CYS A 590 15.29 26.02 2.79
N GLY A 591 14.29 25.18 3.09
CA GLY A 591 13.91 24.88 4.48
C GLY A 591 14.89 23.96 5.20
N GLN A 592 15.64 23.11 4.48
CA GLN A 592 16.58 22.14 5.04
C GLN A 592 17.70 21.79 4.05
N GLU A 593 18.75 21.13 4.55
CA GLU A 593 19.78 20.51 3.69
C GLU A 593 19.20 19.43 2.77
N GLY A 594 19.76 19.30 1.58
CA GLY A 594 19.31 18.36 0.57
C GLY A 594 20.19 18.31 -0.68
N MET A 595 20.57 17.12 -1.12
CA MET A 595 21.38 16.93 -2.32
C MET A 595 20.78 15.83 -3.20
N GLN A 596 20.19 16.23 -4.32
CA GLN A 596 19.67 15.27 -5.28
C GLN A 596 20.82 14.46 -5.85
N THR A 597 20.74 13.13 -5.78
CA THR A 597 21.71 12.21 -6.36
C THR A 597 20.99 11.34 -7.37
N ASN A 598 21.10 11.73 -8.65
CA ASN A 598 20.37 11.06 -9.72
C ASN A 598 20.76 9.58 -9.82
N PRO A 599 19.87 8.70 -10.31
CA PRO A 599 20.16 7.26 -10.37
C PRO A 599 21.50 6.93 -11.06
N ASN A 600 21.84 7.62 -12.14
CA ASN A 600 23.12 7.44 -12.85
C ASN A 600 24.38 7.86 -12.05
N GLN A 601 24.24 8.55 -10.92
CA GLN A 601 25.34 8.99 -10.06
C GLN A 601 25.54 8.06 -8.85
N ARG A 602 24.49 7.36 -8.38
CA ARG A 602 24.46 6.62 -7.10
C ARG A 602 25.55 5.54 -7.02
N ALA A 603 25.75 4.76 -8.09
CA ALA A 603 26.79 3.72 -8.14
C ALA A 603 28.21 4.30 -8.00
N ALA A 604 28.48 5.46 -8.62
CA ALA A 604 29.78 6.10 -8.55
C ALA A 604 30.04 6.70 -7.17
N VAL A 605 29.02 7.30 -6.53
CA VAL A 605 29.09 7.78 -5.15
C VAL A 605 29.38 6.64 -4.18
N ILE A 606 28.63 5.52 -4.26
CA ILE A 606 28.83 4.35 -3.39
C ILE A 606 30.22 3.75 -3.58
N THR A 607 30.69 3.63 -4.83
CA THR A 607 32.05 3.14 -5.11
C THR A 607 33.11 4.07 -4.52
N GLY A 608 32.94 5.39 -4.67
CA GLY A 608 33.84 6.38 -4.09
C GLY A 608 33.94 6.29 -2.57
N VAL A 609 32.82 6.06 -1.87
CA VAL A 609 32.79 5.85 -0.42
C VAL A 609 33.45 4.53 -0.05
N TYR A 610 33.06 3.43 -0.70
CA TYR A 610 33.58 2.08 -0.43
C TYR A 610 35.10 2.01 -0.56
N ASP A 611 35.66 2.52 -1.67
CA ASP A 611 37.11 2.49 -1.93
C ASP A 611 37.89 3.29 -0.87
N ARG A 612 37.29 4.35 -0.33
CA ARG A 612 37.92 5.21 0.68
C ARG A 612 37.80 4.62 2.09
N LEU A 613 36.70 3.93 2.40
CA LEU A 613 36.61 3.09 3.59
C LEU A 613 37.64 1.96 3.56
N ALA A 614 37.81 1.31 2.40
CA ALA A 614 38.82 0.27 2.20
C ALA A 614 40.25 0.81 2.43
N ALA A 615 40.57 1.99 1.86
CA ALA A 615 41.86 2.64 2.03
C ALA A 615 42.18 3.01 3.50
N LYS A 616 41.15 3.20 4.33
CA LYS A 616 41.26 3.45 5.77
C LYS A 616 41.17 2.18 6.64
N GLY A 617 40.96 1.00 6.03
CA GLY A 617 40.73 -0.24 6.77
C GLY A 617 39.40 -0.28 7.53
N LEU A 618 38.41 0.51 7.10
CA LEU A 618 37.09 0.62 7.74
C LEU A 618 36.01 -0.24 7.07
N GLN A 619 36.26 -0.80 5.88
CA GLN A 619 35.26 -1.55 5.11
C GLN A 619 34.65 -2.76 5.84
N SER A 620 35.36 -3.35 6.82
CA SER A 620 34.87 -4.48 7.62
C SER A 620 34.14 -4.04 8.89
N LYS A 621 34.17 -2.75 9.22
CA LYS A 621 33.54 -2.17 10.41
C LYS A 621 32.28 -1.37 10.07
N VAL A 622 32.29 -0.69 8.92
CA VAL A 622 31.21 0.22 8.51
C VAL A 622 30.54 -0.30 7.23
N GLY A 623 29.26 -0.65 7.34
CA GLY A 623 28.43 -1.00 6.19
C GLY A 623 27.88 0.24 5.48
N ILE A 624 27.76 0.20 4.15
CA ILE A 624 27.09 1.26 3.38
C ILE A 624 25.60 0.94 3.28
N MET A 625 24.76 1.87 3.70
CA MET A 625 23.30 1.86 3.53
C MET A 625 22.94 2.68 2.29
N ALA A 626 22.04 2.17 1.45
CA ALA A 626 21.48 2.88 0.29
C ALA A 626 20.11 2.28 0.00
N ASP A 627 19.06 2.97 -0.40
CA ASP A 627 19.04 4.17 -1.22
C ASP A 627 18.46 5.38 -0.48
N GLU A 628 17.74 5.16 0.62
CA GLU A 628 17.15 6.24 1.45
C GLU A 628 16.19 7.11 0.63
N SER A 629 15.60 6.55 -0.43
CA SER A 629 14.63 7.25 -1.27
C SER A 629 13.35 7.53 -0.49
N SER A 630 12.76 8.70 -0.73
CA SER A 630 11.57 9.20 0.00
C SER A 630 10.31 8.35 -0.20
N ASN A 631 10.23 7.65 -1.35
CA ASN A 631 9.07 6.96 -1.86
C ASN A 631 9.45 5.61 -2.47
N LEU A 632 8.66 4.57 -2.19
CA LEU A 632 8.94 3.19 -2.63
C LEU A 632 8.97 3.04 -4.15
N GLY A 633 8.03 3.69 -4.84
CA GLY A 633 7.92 3.66 -6.30
C GLY A 633 9.10 4.36 -6.97
N LEU A 634 9.56 5.49 -6.44
CA LEU A 634 10.76 6.17 -6.94
C LEU A 634 12.02 5.32 -6.75
N ALA A 635 12.14 4.66 -5.59
CA ALA A 635 13.23 3.73 -5.30
C ALA A 635 13.24 2.56 -6.30
N GLN A 636 12.10 1.88 -6.44
CA GLN A 636 11.92 0.75 -7.36
C GLN A 636 12.27 1.12 -8.81
N ASN A 637 11.82 2.27 -9.30
CA ASN A 637 12.11 2.73 -10.66
C ASN A 637 13.59 3.03 -10.90
N ALA A 638 14.35 3.37 -9.86
CA ALA A 638 15.76 3.72 -9.98
C ALA A 638 16.69 2.49 -9.99
N TYR A 639 16.35 1.40 -9.29
CA TYR A 639 17.30 0.32 -8.99
C TYR A 639 17.93 -0.34 -10.22
N ALA A 640 17.15 -0.60 -11.27
CA ALA A 640 17.66 -1.26 -12.49
C ALA A 640 18.85 -0.50 -13.12
N SER A 641 18.92 0.83 -12.94
CA SER A 641 19.96 1.66 -13.55
C SER A 641 21.31 1.64 -12.83
N TRP A 642 21.35 1.34 -11.52
CA TRP A 642 22.57 1.58 -10.72
C TRP A 642 22.87 0.50 -9.68
N LEU A 643 21.85 -0.09 -9.04
CA LEU A 643 22.05 -0.99 -7.90
C LEU A 643 22.85 -2.25 -8.27
N PRO A 644 22.64 -2.91 -9.44
CA PRO A 644 23.46 -4.06 -9.83
C PRO A 644 24.96 -3.78 -9.91
N GLN A 645 25.38 -2.53 -10.11
CA GLN A 645 26.80 -2.16 -10.28
C GLN A 645 27.57 -2.12 -8.96
N VAL A 646 26.87 -2.07 -7.82
CA VAL A 646 27.45 -1.86 -6.49
C VAL A 646 26.82 -2.74 -5.42
N LEU A 647 26.09 -3.78 -5.81
CA LEU A 647 25.40 -4.66 -4.87
C LEU A 647 26.38 -5.34 -3.88
N ASP A 648 27.61 -5.61 -4.31
CA ASP A 648 28.69 -6.13 -3.46
C ASP A 648 29.19 -5.11 -2.41
N LYS A 649 29.00 -3.81 -2.67
CA LYS A 649 29.47 -2.70 -1.82
C LYS A 649 28.40 -2.19 -0.83
N VAL A 650 27.13 -2.47 -1.11
CA VAL A 650 25.98 -2.07 -0.26
C VAL A 650 25.74 -3.14 0.79
N ALA A 651 25.72 -2.76 2.08
CA ALA A 651 25.40 -3.67 3.16
C ALA A 651 23.89 -3.95 3.27
N VAL A 652 23.07 -2.90 3.13
CA VAL A 652 21.62 -2.94 3.33
C VAL A 652 20.91 -2.03 2.35
N ILE A 653 19.73 -2.45 1.89
CA ILE A 653 18.85 -1.63 1.06
C ILE A 653 17.87 -0.83 1.93
N CYS A 654 18.01 0.48 2.02
CA CYS A 654 17.20 1.35 2.87
C CYS A 654 16.24 2.23 2.07
N HIS A 655 15.14 2.62 2.69
CA HIS A 655 14.07 3.40 2.07
C HIS A 655 13.20 4.07 3.14
N HIS A 656 12.51 5.13 2.73
CA HIS A 656 11.52 5.84 3.55
C HIS A 656 10.11 5.44 3.12
N THR A 657 9.12 5.72 3.98
CA THR A 657 7.71 5.38 3.73
C THR A 657 6.81 6.63 3.74
N TYR A 658 7.30 7.76 3.23
CA TYR A 658 6.52 9.01 3.12
C TYR A 658 5.40 8.96 2.07
N ASP A 659 5.32 7.89 1.29
CA ASP A 659 4.18 7.54 0.45
C ASP A 659 3.10 6.73 1.17
N PHE A 660 3.32 6.42 2.45
CA PHE A 660 2.37 5.77 3.36
C PHE A 660 1.72 4.52 2.74
N PRO A 661 2.54 3.55 2.29
CA PRO A 661 2.09 2.46 1.43
C PRO A 661 1.07 1.57 2.12
N THR A 662 0.15 0.99 1.34
CA THR A 662 -0.72 -0.10 1.82
C THR A 662 0.09 -1.36 2.14
N ASP A 663 -0.47 -2.28 2.91
CA ASP A 663 0.17 -3.57 3.22
C ASP A 663 0.58 -4.29 1.92
N ALA A 664 -0.27 -4.25 0.89
CA ALA A 664 0.00 -4.86 -0.42
C ALA A 664 1.12 -4.14 -1.20
N SER A 665 1.11 -2.81 -1.26
CA SER A 665 2.13 -2.07 -2.02
C SER A 665 3.50 -2.12 -1.35
N TYR A 666 3.56 -2.09 -0.03
CA TYR A 666 4.81 -2.25 0.71
C TYR A 666 5.37 -3.67 0.54
N LEU A 667 4.54 -4.71 0.65
CA LEU A 667 4.96 -6.08 0.43
C LEU A 667 5.45 -6.30 -1.00
N SER A 668 4.79 -5.69 -1.99
CA SER A 668 5.21 -5.71 -3.39
C SER A 668 6.62 -5.12 -3.56
N TYR A 669 6.89 -3.96 -2.95
CA TYR A 669 8.22 -3.33 -2.97
C TYR A 669 9.29 -4.24 -2.36
N VAL A 670 9.07 -4.77 -1.15
CA VAL A 670 10.07 -5.63 -0.49
C VAL A 670 10.30 -6.92 -1.28
N ASN A 671 9.25 -7.53 -1.85
CA ASN A 671 9.39 -8.70 -2.72
C ASN A 671 10.15 -8.38 -4.01
N TYR A 672 9.93 -7.21 -4.60
CA TYR A 672 10.70 -6.75 -5.75
C TYR A 672 12.19 -6.61 -5.38
N VAL A 673 12.52 -5.96 -4.26
CA VAL A 673 13.91 -5.83 -3.81
C VAL A 673 14.55 -7.20 -3.57
N LYS A 674 13.85 -8.13 -2.90
CA LYS A 674 14.31 -9.52 -2.72
C LYS A 674 14.56 -10.23 -4.06
N SER A 675 13.79 -9.92 -5.12
CA SER A 675 13.99 -10.54 -6.44
C SER A 675 15.27 -10.07 -7.15
N ILE A 676 15.65 -8.80 -6.98
CA ILE A 676 16.83 -8.22 -7.63
C ILE A 676 18.09 -8.25 -6.74
N ALA A 677 17.92 -8.40 -5.42
CA ALA A 677 18.95 -8.38 -4.41
C ALA A 677 18.67 -9.43 -3.31
N PRO A 678 18.63 -10.73 -3.64
CA PRO A 678 18.14 -11.79 -2.73
C PRO A 678 18.94 -11.95 -1.44
N ASN A 679 20.21 -11.51 -1.43
CA ASN A 679 21.10 -11.59 -0.28
C ASN A 679 21.17 -10.28 0.53
N LYS A 680 20.31 -9.30 0.23
CA LYS A 680 20.28 -8.01 0.94
C LYS A 680 18.99 -7.90 1.75
N GLN A 681 19.14 -7.37 2.96
CA GLN A 681 18.01 -6.97 3.78
C GLN A 681 17.46 -5.62 3.29
N THR A 682 16.17 -5.40 3.53
CA THR A 682 15.53 -4.10 3.39
C THR A 682 15.22 -3.52 4.77
N TRP A 683 15.54 -2.25 4.99
CA TRP A 683 15.27 -1.55 6.26
C TRP A 683 14.44 -0.29 6.01
N MET A 684 13.43 -0.07 6.86
CA MET A 684 12.70 1.19 6.94
C MET A 684 13.51 2.17 7.79
N SER A 685 14.10 3.19 7.16
CA SER A 685 15.05 4.09 7.82
C SER A 685 14.45 5.44 8.22
N GLU A 686 13.28 5.81 7.70
CA GLU A 686 12.66 7.09 8.02
C GLU A 686 11.17 7.17 7.68
N VAL A 687 10.41 7.74 8.62
CA VAL A 687 9.06 8.27 8.39
C VAL A 687 8.70 9.23 9.53
N CYS A 688 7.79 10.17 9.26
CA CYS A 688 7.19 11.07 10.25
C CYS A 688 5.87 11.63 9.75
N CYS A 689 5.34 12.62 10.47
CA CYS A 689 4.50 13.63 9.86
C CYS A 689 3.20 13.06 9.28
N SER A 690 2.54 12.28 10.14
CA SER A 690 1.23 11.71 9.87
C SER A 690 0.37 11.77 11.13
N VAL A 691 -0.81 12.34 10.97
CA VAL A 691 -1.88 12.36 11.96
C VAL A 691 -3.09 11.69 11.34
N GLY A 692 -3.66 10.71 12.04
CA GLY A 692 -4.79 9.92 11.55
C GLY A 692 -5.43 9.04 12.63
N ALA A 693 -6.15 8.02 12.18
CA ALA A 693 -6.77 6.98 12.99
C ALA A 693 -5.73 6.12 13.72
N ALA A 694 -6.13 5.52 14.85
CA ALA A 694 -5.25 4.71 15.69
C ALA A 694 -4.73 3.43 14.98
N ASP A 695 -5.47 2.92 14.00
CA ASP A 695 -5.10 1.77 13.16
C ASP A 695 -4.29 2.18 11.92
N ALA A 696 -3.97 3.48 11.78
CA ALA A 696 -3.29 4.06 10.64
C ALA A 696 -3.97 3.76 9.29
N SER A 697 -5.27 3.49 9.25
CA SER A 697 -6.02 3.20 8.02
C SER A 697 -6.09 4.40 7.06
N ASP A 698 -6.00 5.61 7.59
CA ASP A 698 -6.05 6.89 6.86
C ASP A 698 -4.70 7.63 6.82
N ARG A 699 -3.61 6.91 7.14
CA ARG A 699 -2.23 7.44 7.13
C ARG A 699 -1.93 8.18 5.83
N LYS A 700 -1.30 9.33 5.97
CA LYS A 700 -0.89 10.21 4.88
C LYS A 700 0.03 11.28 5.41
N TRP A 701 0.73 11.96 4.50
CA TRP A 701 1.48 13.16 4.86
C TRP A 701 0.51 14.22 5.39
N SER A 702 0.66 14.61 6.64
CA SER A 702 -0.17 15.66 7.25
C SER A 702 0.57 16.45 8.32
N GLY A 703 0.32 17.75 8.34
CA GLY A 703 0.63 18.59 9.48
C GLY A 703 -0.37 18.36 10.62
N GLY A 704 0.06 18.66 11.84
CA GLY A 704 -0.69 18.46 13.07
C GLY A 704 0.14 17.76 14.14
N TYR A 705 -0.20 18.02 15.39
CA TYR A 705 0.40 17.43 16.58
C TYR A 705 -0.67 16.63 17.33
N ASP A 706 -0.47 15.32 17.49
CA ASP A 706 -1.35 14.45 18.28
C ASP A 706 -0.53 13.75 19.38
N PRO A 707 -0.52 14.30 20.62
CA PRO A 707 0.21 13.71 21.73
C PRO A 707 -0.53 12.55 22.40
N THR A 708 -1.77 12.27 21.96
CA THR A 708 -2.68 11.35 22.62
C THR A 708 -2.42 9.91 22.20
N ILE A 709 -3.11 8.96 22.86
CA ILE A 709 -2.96 7.53 22.55
C ILE A 709 -3.30 7.23 21.09
N ARG A 710 -4.19 8.00 20.45
CA ARG A 710 -4.51 7.85 19.02
C ARG A 710 -3.27 8.05 18.15
N GLY A 711 -2.55 9.17 18.34
CA GLY A 711 -1.30 9.43 17.64
C GLY A 711 -0.21 8.39 17.95
N GLY A 712 -0.14 7.92 19.20
CA GLY A 712 0.80 6.86 19.58
C GLY A 712 0.53 5.51 18.93
N LEU A 713 -0.75 5.10 18.82
CA LEU A 713 -1.14 3.87 18.14
C LEU A 713 -1.01 3.95 16.62
N HIS A 714 -1.23 5.14 16.04
CA HIS A 714 -1.05 5.38 14.61
C HIS A 714 0.35 4.94 14.15
N PHE A 715 1.41 5.47 14.78
CA PHE A 715 2.78 5.07 14.44
C PHE A 715 3.15 3.67 14.91
N ALA A 716 2.65 3.22 16.06
CA ALA A 716 2.86 1.84 16.48
C ALA A 716 2.31 0.83 15.46
N THR A 717 1.18 1.14 14.82
CA THR A 717 0.61 0.32 13.75
C THR A 717 1.47 0.32 12.50
N MET A 718 2.12 1.45 12.17
CA MET A 718 3.11 1.51 11.09
C MET A 718 4.38 0.71 11.40
N ILE A 719 4.86 0.71 12.66
CA ILE A 719 5.95 -0.18 13.11
C ILE A 719 5.53 -1.65 12.93
N MET A 720 4.32 -2.02 13.36
CA MET A 720 3.78 -3.37 13.18
C MET A 720 3.66 -3.76 11.70
N GLN A 721 3.31 -2.83 10.82
CA GLN A 721 3.29 -3.07 9.38
C GLN A 721 4.67 -3.51 8.86
N SER A 722 5.73 -2.76 9.21
CA SER A 722 7.10 -3.08 8.81
C SER A 722 7.54 -4.47 9.33
N PHE A 723 7.32 -4.75 10.62
CA PHE A 723 7.80 -5.99 11.24
C PHE A 723 6.97 -7.24 10.90
N ILE A 724 5.65 -7.11 10.75
CA ILE A 724 4.75 -8.27 10.57
C ILE A 724 4.48 -8.53 9.10
N VAL A 725 4.12 -7.49 8.34
CA VAL A 725 3.63 -7.64 6.95
C VAL A 725 4.80 -7.84 6.00
N VAL A 726 5.77 -6.92 6.00
CA VAL A 726 6.87 -6.93 5.03
C VAL A 726 8.16 -7.55 5.57
N GLN A 727 8.20 -7.79 6.88
CA GLN A 727 9.23 -8.55 7.58
C GLN A 727 10.61 -7.91 7.52
N GLU A 728 10.66 -6.61 7.78
CA GLU A 728 11.93 -5.90 7.86
C GLU A 728 12.51 -6.00 9.27
N PRO A 729 13.83 -6.22 9.42
CA PRO A 729 14.44 -6.39 10.72
C PRO A 729 14.74 -5.07 11.45
N HIS A 730 14.50 -3.93 10.81
CA HIS A 730 14.93 -2.61 11.29
C HIS A 730 13.89 -1.54 11.01
N TYR A 731 13.68 -0.65 11.98
CA TYR A 731 12.77 0.50 11.87
C TYR A 731 13.38 1.72 12.56
N ASP A 732 13.60 2.81 11.82
CA ASP A 732 13.98 4.11 12.38
C ASP A 732 12.89 5.15 12.11
N PHE A 733 12.48 5.86 13.17
CA PHE A 733 11.65 7.06 13.05
C PHE A 733 12.51 8.26 12.59
N TRP A 734 11.89 9.35 12.12
CA TRP A 734 12.63 10.56 11.78
C TRP A 734 13.22 11.26 13.01
N THR A 735 12.72 12.39 13.49
CA THR A 735 13.37 13.08 14.62
C THR A 735 12.94 12.51 15.96
N LEU A 736 13.90 12.22 16.83
CA LEU A 736 13.59 11.74 18.19
C LEU A 736 13.02 12.85 19.09
N ALA A 737 13.45 14.10 18.87
CA ALA A 737 12.88 15.26 19.53
C ALA A 737 12.47 16.35 18.52
N SER A 738 11.52 17.20 18.90
CA SER A 738 10.99 18.26 18.02
C SER A 738 10.53 19.52 18.76
N SER A 739 10.74 20.69 18.15
CA SER A 739 10.17 21.96 18.59
C SER A 739 8.79 22.25 18.00
N MET A 740 8.29 21.39 17.10
CA MET A 740 7.07 21.61 16.32
C MET A 740 5.79 21.29 17.10
N ILE A 741 5.69 21.72 18.36
CA ILE A 741 4.53 21.46 19.23
C ILE A 741 3.27 22.22 18.78
N GLY A 742 3.44 23.32 18.02
CA GLY A 742 2.34 24.09 17.44
C GLY A 742 1.64 25.06 18.41
N CYS A 743 2.20 25.26 19.61
CA CYS A 743 1.67 26.14 20.64
C CYS A 743 2.78 26.65 21.57
N SER A 744 2.46 27.63 22.43
CA SER A 744 3.35 28.07 23.51
C SER A 744 3.01 27.33 24.81
N PRO A 745 3.88 26.44 25.31
CA PRO A 745 3.59 25.66 26.52
C PRO A 745 3.44 26.51 27.79
N LEU A 746 4.17 27.62 27.92
CA LEU A 746 4.03 28.51 29.07
C LEU A 746 2.74 29.34 29.01
N GLY A 747 2.35 29.77 27.80
CA GLY A 747 1.10 30.52 27.60
C GLY A 747 -0.15 29.65 27.69
N ASN A 748 -0.05 28.36 27.32
CA ASN A 748 -1.14 27.40 27.38
C ASN A 748 -0.62 26.00 27.80
N PRO A 749 -0.46 25.73 29.10
CA PRO A 749 0.14 24.48 29.59
C PRO A 749 -0.59 23.19 29.17
N SER A 750 -1.89 23.23 28.86
CA SER A 750 -2.63 22.05 28.42
C SER A 750 -2.42 21.73 26.94
N CYS A 751 -1.84 22.64 26.14
CA CYS A 751 -1.67 22.44 24.70
C CYS A 751 -0.70 21.30 24.38
N VAL A 752 0.29 21.06 25.25
CA VAL A 752 1.26 19.96 25.09
C VAL A 752 0.60 18.57 25.17
N ASN A 753 -0.59 18.49 25.78
CA ASN A 753 -1.38 17.26 25.91
C ASN A 753 -2.61 17.23 24.98
N SER A 754 -2.77 18.22 24.11
CA SER A 754 -3.95 18.40 23.27
C SER A 754 -3.59 18.36 21.79
N ILE A 755 -4.48 17.76 20.99
CA ILE A 755 -4.33 17.74 19.54
C ILE A 755 -4.43 19.17 18.98
N ASN A 756 -3.53 19.52 18.07
CA ASN A 756 -3.62 20.79 17.34
C ASN A 756 -3.14 20.64 15.89
N THR A 757 -3.54 21.56 15.02
CA THR A 757 -3.20 21.55 13.59
C THR A 757 -1.99 22.41 13.23
N SER A 758 -1.47 23.18 14.19
CA SER A 758 -0.36 24.11 13.97
C SER A 758 1.01 23.45 14.16
N GLY A 759 1.06 22.34 14.90
CA GLY A 759 2.27 21.56 15.14
C GLY A 759 2.50 20.48 14.09
N TRP A 760 3.47 19.61 14.38
CA TRP A 760 3.82 18.45 13.56
C TRP A 760 4.03 17.23 14.45
N GLN A 761 3.67 16.06 13.93
CA GLN A 761 3.92 14.78 14.58
C GLN A 761 5.24 14.20 14.06
N ASP A 762 6.32 14.91 14.35
CA ASP A 762 7.67 14.62 13.88
C ASP A 762 8.66 14.27 15.01
N GLY A 763 8.27 14.45 16.27
CA GLY A 763 9.05 14.05 17.45
C GLY A 763 8.40 12.95 18.29
N LEU A 764 9.21 12.23 19.08
CA LEU A 764 8.73 11.41 20.21
C LEU A 764 8.62 12.26 21.49
N ILE A 765 9.58 13.17 21.65
CA ILE A 765 9.69 14.13 22.77
C ILE A 765 9.66 15.54 22.19
N TYR A 766 8.91 16.45 22.79
CA TYR A 766 8.79 17.83 22.33
C TYR A 766 9.44 18.80 23.31
N TYR A 767 9.85 19.95 22.81
CA TYR A 767 10.38 21.05 23.62
C TYR A 767 9.82 22.38 23.13
N ASP A 768 9.92 23.41 23.98
CA ASP A 768 9.42 24.74 23.67
C ASP A 768 10.31 25.40 22.59
N PRO A 769 9.76 25.81 21.42
CA PRO A 769 10.54 26.53 20.42
C PRO A 769 11.09 27.88 20.92
N ASP A 770 10.46 28.49 21.94
CA ASP A 770 10.83 29.79 22.49
C ASP A 770 11.69 29.68 23.77
N TYR A 771 12.30 28.51 24.01
CA TYR A 771 13.10 28.23 25.23
C TYR A 771 14.19 29.28 25.48
N ALA A 772 14.79 29.82 24.42
CA ALA A 772 15.89 30.79 24.52
C ALA A 772 15.40 32.14 25.07
N GLN A 773 14.15 32.51 24.80
CA GLN A 773 13.53 33.76 25.24
C GLN A 773 12.89 33.62 26.61
N ASN A 774 12.27 32.48 26.89
CA ASN A 774 11.41 32.30 28.06
C ASN A 774 12.02 31.40 29.16
N GLY A 775 13.13 30.72 28.89
CA GLY A 775 13.82 29.84 29.84
C GLY A 775 13.12 28.50 30.10
N ASN A 776 12.17 28.09 29.24
CA ASN A 776 11.45 26.82 29.36
C ASN A 776 12.25 25.65 28.79
N TYR A 777 12.99 24.96 29.66
CA TYR A 777 13.77 23.78 29.29
C TYR A 777 13.02 22.45 29.53
N ALA A 778 11.69 22.47 29.59
CA ALA A 778 10.91 21.26 29.80
C ALA A 778 10.94 20.33 28.57
N LEU A 779 10.88 19.03 28.84
CA LEU A 779 10.71 17.98 27.84
C LEU A 779 9.29 17.43 27.95
N TYR A 780 8.54 17.46 26.86
CA TYR A 780 7.15 17.03 26.78
C TYR A 780 7.06 15.68 26.07
N VAL A 781 6.75 14.64 26.84
CA VAL A 781 6.68 13.26 26.34
C VAL A 781 5.26 12.97 25.83
N THR A 782 5.15 12.42 24.62
CA THR A 782 3.85 12.07 24.01
C THR A 782 3.52 10.59 24.22
N LYS A 783 2.27 10.18 23.92
CA LYS A 783 1.96 8.73 23.87
C LYS A 783 2.71 8.00 22.77
N HIS A 784 3.20 8.69 21.73
CA HIS A 784 4.08 8.10 20.73
C HIS A 784 5.41 7.64 21.34
N TYR A 785 6.01 8.41 22.25
CA TYR A 785 7.15 7.93 23.02
C TYR A 785 6.82 6.63 23.79
N TRP A 786 5.69 6.60 24.49
CA TRP A 786 5.33 5.43 25.30
C TRP A 786 5.02 4.19 24.48
N THR A 787 4.38 4.32 23.31
CA THR A 787 4.18 3.19 22.40
C THR A 787 5.50 2.73 21.78
N THR A 788 6.38 3.65 21.38
CA THR A 788 7.74 3.32 20.90
C THR A 788 8.58 2.63 21.96
N LYS A 789 8.39 2.95 23.26
CA LYS A 789 9.07 2.29 24.38
C LYS A 789 8.86 0.77 24.41
N HIS A 790 7.69 0.27 24.01
CA HIS A 790 7.44 -1.17 23.91
C HIS A 790 8.36 -1.82 22.87
N PHE A 791 8.51 -1.21 21.71
CA PHE A 791 9.38 -1.74 20.68
C PHE A 791 10.85 -1.57 21.05
N GLY A 792 11.28 -0.39 21.48
CA GLY A 792 12.69 -0.15 21.81
C GLY A 792 13.23 -1.04 22.94
N ASN A 793 12.42 -1.43 23.92
CA ASN A 793 12.86 -2.32 25.01
C ASN A 793 12.75 -3.82 24.68
N PHE A 794 11.86 -4.22 23.78
CA PHE A 794 11.59 -5.65 23.53
C PHE A 794 11.92 -6.12 22.11
N VAL A 795 12.30 -5.21 21.21
CA VAL A 795 12.80 -5.49 19.85
C VAL A 795 14.25 -5.04 19.78
N LYS A 796 15.16 -5.98 20.08
CA LYS A 796 16.61 -5.72 20.19
C LYS A 796 17.40 -6.48 19.14
N PRO A 797 18.60 -5.99 18.76
CA PRO A 797 19.50 -6.76 17.91
C PRO A 797 19.74 -8.17 18.48
N GLY A 798 19.63 -9.18 17.61
CA GLY A 798 19.80 -10.59 17.98
C GLY A 798 18.53 -11.27 18.50
N PHE A 799 17.48 -10.52 18.85
CA PHE A 799 16.18 -11.11 19.16
C PHE A 799 15.52 -11.60 17.88
N VAL A 800 14.62 -12.57 18.03
CA VAL A 800 14.05 -13.29 16.89
C VAL A 800 12.53 -13.08 16.82
N ARG A 801 12.03 -12.79 15.63
CA ARG A 801 10.58 -12.75 15.37
C ARG A 801 10.05 -14.15 15.08
N HIS A 802 8.95 -14.50 15.75
CA HIS A 802 8.14 -15.68 15.43
C HIS A 802 6.89 -15.31 14.64
N VAL A 803 6.45 -16.24 13.79
CA VAL A 803 5.15 -16.13 13.10
C VAL A 803 4.03 -16.40 14.10
N VAL A 804 3.00 -15.55 14.05
CA VAL A 804 1.75 -15.74 14.80
C VAL A 804 0.66 -16.01 13.78
N ASN A 805 0.02 -17.18 13.88
CA ASN A 805 -1.05 -17.60 12.98
C ASN A 805 -2.40 -17.62 13.71
N GLY A 806 -3.50 -17.60 12.96
CA GLY A 806 -4.84 -17.80 13.51
C GLY A 806 -5.53 -16.54 14.07
N THR A 807 -4.94 -15.35 13.93
CA THR A 807 -5.59 -14.10 14.37
C THR A 807 -5.41 -13.01 13.33
N ASP A 808 -6.46 -12.21 13.14
CA ASP A 808 -6.42 -10.97 12.36
C ASP A 808 -5.78 -9.82 13.16
N THR A 809 -5.67 -9.97 14.48
CA THR A 809 -4.98 -9.00 15.33
C THR A 809 -3.48 -9.05 15.07
N LYS A 810 -2.87 -7.90 14.76
CA LYS A 810 -1.42 -7.78 14.60
C LYS A 810 -0.72 -7.97 15.95
N ILE A 811 -0.18 -9.18 16.17
CA ILE A 811 0.63 -9.55 17.34
C ILE A 811 2.08 -9.77 16.90
N LEU A 812 3.01 -9.01 17.49
CA LEU A 812 4.45 -9.23 17.33
C LEU A 812 4.96 -10.17 18.42
N ALA A 813 5.40 -11.34 18.02
CA ALA A 813 6.03 -12.33 18.88
C ALA A 813 7.55 -12.23 18.77
N VAL A 814 8.21 -11.89 19.87
CA VAL A 814 9.67 -11.67 19.93
C VAL A 814 10.30 -12.58 20.98
N GLU A 815 11.35 -13.30 20.60
CA GLU A 815 12.10 -14.18 21.48
C GLU A 815 13.52 -13.68 21.69
N SER A 816 13.97 -13.71 22.94
CA SER A 816 15.38 -13.62 23.33
C SER A 816 15.87 -14.96 23.91
N ASP A 817 17.13 -15.02 24.31
CA ASP A 817 17.69 -16.19 24.97
C ASP A 817 16.91 -16.57 26.25
N THR A 818 16.37 -15.57 26.97
CA THR A 818 15.78 -15.75 28.31
C THR A 818 14.29 -15.44 28.39
N THR A 819 13.76 -14.65 27.44
CA THR A 819 12.39 -14.13 27.49
C THR A 819 11.66 -14.29 26.16
N PHE A 820 10.34 -14.30 26.24
CA PHE A 820 9.44 -14.17 25.12
C PHE A 820 8.53 -12.96 25.36
N ALA A 821 8.41 -12.05 24.40
CA ALA A 821 7.55 -10.89 24.45
C ALA A 821 6.46 -10.99 23.38
N LEU A 822 5.21 -10.77 23.77
CA LEU A 822 4.11 -10.59 22.84
C LEU A 822 3.69 -9.13 22.89
N ILE A 823 3.73 -8.41 21.78
CA ILE A 823 3.32 -7.00 21.67
C ILE A 823 2.09 -6.95 20.76
N ALA A 824 0.99 -6.37 21.22
CA ALA A 824 -0.22 -6.26 20.42
C ALA A 824 -0.90 -4.91 20.58
N ILE A 825 -1.56 -4.47 19.50
CA ILE A 825 -2.32 -3.22 19.43
C ILE A 825 -3.80 -3.54 19.35
N ASN A 826 -4.59 -2.86 20.18
CA ASN A 826 -6.02 -2.73 19.97
C ASN A 826 -6.34 -1.28 19.64
N ALA A 827 -6.59 -1.01 18.36
CA ALA A 827 -6.94 0.33 17.88
C ALA A 827 -8.44 0.66 18.07
N TYR A 828 -9.26 -0.31 18.48
CA TYR A 828 -10.71 -0.16 18.60
C TYR A 828 -11.12 0.30 20.00
N THR A 829 -12.38 0.73 20.13
CA THR A 829 -12.93 1.25 21.38
C THR A 829 -13.51 0.17 22.31
N THR A 830 -13.49 -1.09 21.87
CA THR A 830 -13.95 -2.25 22.64
C THR A 830 -12.79 -3.11 23.10
N GLN A 831 -12.94 -3.73 24.26
CA GLN A 831 -11.96 -4.69 24.75
C GLN A 831 -12.02 -5.96 23.91
N THR A 832 -10.87 -6.51 23.56
CA THR A 832 -10.75 -7.83 22.92
C THR A 832 -9.97 -8.76 23.84
N THR A 833 -10.20 -10.06 23.75
CA THR A 833 -9.43 -11.06 24.49
C THR A 833 -9.03 -12.16 23.55
N ILE A 834 -7.72 -12.32 23.37
CA ILE A 834 -7.15 -13.23 22.38
C ILE A 834 -6.55 -14.43 23.10
N PRO A 835 -7.02 -15.66 22.83
CA PRO A 835 -6.37 -16.86 23.31
C PRO A 835 -5.09 -17.12 22.49
N VAL A 836 -3.95 -17.25 23.16
CA VAL A 836 -2.66 -17.53 22.52
C VAL A 836 -2.03 -18.80 23.08
N SER A 837 -1.70 -19.73 22.20
CA SER A 837 -1.00 -20.97 22.55
C SER A 837 0.41 -20.98 21.96
N PHE A 838 1.36 -21.56 22.68
CA PHE A 838 2.74 -21.75 22.23
C PHE A 838 2.92 -23.23 21.84
N GLN A 839 2.86 -23.51 20.54
CA GLN A 839 3.04 -24.84 19.97
C GLN A 839 4.53 -25.23 20.00
N ASN A 840 4.82 -26.53 20.11
CA ASN A 840 6.17 -27.10 20.00
C ASN A 840 7.24 -26.59 21.01
N THR A 841 6.83 -25.99 22.12
CA THR A 841 7.77 -25.67 23.20
C THR A 841 8.11 -26.90 24.04
N SER A 842 9.37 -27.34 24.01
CA SER A 842 9.97 -28.05 25.14
C SER A 842 10.12 -27.14 26.38
N LEU A 843 9.92 -25.83 26.19
CA LEU A 843 10.08 -24.77 27.18
C LEU A 843 8.81 -24.53 27.99
N ARG A 844 8.93 -24.50 29.32
CA ARG A 844 7.86 -24.01 30.19
C ARG A 844 7.92 -22.49 30.26
N LEU A 845 6.89 -21.84 29.73
CA LEU A 845 6.75 -20.38 29.78
C LEU A 845 6.01 -19.97 31.06
N ARG A 846 6.52 -18.93 31.72
CA ARG A 846 5.87 -18.29 32.88
C ARG A 846 5.70 -16.81 32.61
N ALA A 847 4.48 -16.31 32.64
CA ALA A 847 4.23 -14.86 32.58
C ALA A 847 4.85 -14.15 33.79
N THR A 848 5.53 -13.04 33.55
CA THR A 848 6.25 -12.28 34.60
C THR A 848 5.83 -10.83 34.70
N HIS A 849 5.61 -10.16 33.56
CA HIS A 849 5.19 -8.76 33.52
C HIS A 849 4.23 -8.54 32.36
N THR A 850 3.32 -7.58 32.54
CA THR A 850 2.51 -7.02 31.47
C THR A 850 2.64 -5.51 31.52
N TYR A 851 3.00 -4.87 30.41
CA TYR A 851 3.04 -3.42 30.28
C TYR A 851 1.94 -2.96 29.35
N ARG A 852 1.26 -1.86 29.69
CA ARG A 852 0.22 -1.27 28.83
C ARG A 852 0.38 0.23 28.69
N THR A 853 0.20 0.71 27.47
CA THR A 853 0.05 2.12 27.15
C THR A 853 -1.36 2.34 26.59
N SER A 854 -2.11 3.24 27.21
CA SER A 854 -3.49 3.59 26.85
C SER A 854 -3.69 5.11 26.99
N ALA A 855 -4.92 5.62 26.93
CA ALA A 855 -5.19 7.02 27.22
C ALA A 855 -4.72 7.43 28.65
N THR A 856 -4.90 6.55 29.64
CA THR A 856 -4.62 6.84 31.05
C THR A 856 -3.36 6.16 31.59
N GLU A 857 -2.70 5.32 30.79
CA GLU A 857 -1.54 4.54 31.21
C GLU A 857 -0.34 4.82 30.30
N ASP A 858 0.83 5.00 30.91
CA ASP A 858 2.11 5.26 30.26
C ASP A 858 3.07 4.12 30.59
N PHE A 859 3.13 3.10 29.71
CA PHE A 859 3.92 1.88 29.95
C PHE A 859 3.68 1.28 31.36
N ALA A 860 2.42 1.29 31.81
CA ALA A 860 2.06 0.92 33.16
C ALA A 860 2.09 -0.61 33.35
N SER A 861 2.52 -1.07 34.53
CA SER A 861 2.41 -2.48 34.90
C SER A 861 0.95 -2.84 35.15
N VAL A 862 0.45 -3.88 34.49
CA VAL A 862 -0.93 -4.37 34.61
C VAL A 862 -0.98 -5.87 34.92
N GLY A 863 -2.18 -6.43 35.08
CA GLY A 863 -2.37 -7.84 35.40
C GLY A 863 -1.71 -8.80 34.41
N LEU A 864 -1.21 -9.91 34.94
CA LEU A 864 -0.62 -11.00 34.14
C LEU A 864 -1.70 -11.73 33.31
N PRO A 865 -1.35 -12.28 32.14
CA PRO A 865 -2.27 -13.10 31.36
C PRO A 865 -2.55 -14.40 32.12
N VAL A 866 -3.76 -14.93 31.94
CA VAL A 866 -4.19 -16.16 32.63
C VAL A 866 -3.99 -17.36 31.71
N LEU A 867 -3.30 -18.39 32.19
CA LEU A 867 -3.18 -19.67 31.48
C LEU A 867 -4.38 -20.56 31.82
N SER A 868 -5.14 -20.96 30.81
CA SER A 868 -6.28 -21.88 30.95
C SER A 868 -6.33 -22.83 29.75
N ASN A 869 -6.54 -24.13 29.99
CA ASN A 869 -6.66 -25.16 28.95
C ASN A 869 -5.53 -25.13 27.88
N GLY A 870 -4.29 -24.81 28.29
CA GLY A 870 -3.14 -24.77 27.40
C GLY A 870 -2.96 -23.46 26.60
N SER A 871 -3.83 -22.47 26.79
CA SER A 871 -3.75 -21.17 26.12
C SER A 871 -3.71 -20.02 27.12
N TRP A 872 -2.89 -19.01 26.83
CA TRP A 872 -2.83 -17.74 27.56
C TRP A 872 -3.93 -16.80 27.07
N SER A 873 -4.71 -16.25 27.98
CA SER A 873 -5.72 -15.24 27.68
C SER A 873 -5.09 -13.85 27.72
N LEU A 874 -4.89 -13.25 26.54
CA LEU A 874 -4.34 -11.91 26.39
C LEU A 874 -5.47 -10.88 26.32
N VAL A 875 -5.64 -10.10 27.39
CA VAL A 875 -6.68 -9.06 27.46
C VAL A 875 -6.17 -7.76 26.85
N LEU A 876 -6.77 -7.35 25.74
CA LEU A 876 -6.47 -6.13 25.03
C LEU A 876 -7.51 -5.05 25.35
N ALA A 877 -7.14 -4.11 26.21
CA ALA A 877 -8.00 -2.97 26.56
C ALA A 877 -8.30 -2.10 25.32
N PRO A 878 -9.44 -1.39 25.29
CA PRO A 878 -9.75 -0.42 24.24
C PRO A 878 -8.60 0.57 23.99
N THR A 879 -8.30 0.83 22.73
CA THR A 879 -7.38 1.89 22.29
C THR A 879 -6.08 1.84 23.10
N SER A 880 -5.40 0.70 23.04
CA SER A 880 -4.20 0.45 23.83
C SER A 880 -3.17 -0.39 23.08
N LEU A 881 -1.91 -0.30 23.54
CA LEU A 881 -0.83 -1.19 23.16
C LEU A 881 -0.38 -1.92 24.43
N THR A 882 -0.30 -3.25 24.35
CA THR A 882 0.08 -4.09 25.49
C THR A 882 1.25 -5.00 25.12
N THR A 883 2.20 -5.16 26.04
CA THR A 883 3.27 -6.16 25.97
C THR A 883 3.18 -7.14 27.12
N TRP A 884 3.17 -8.44 26.82
CA TRP A 884 3.27 -9.52 27.81
C TRP A 884 4.64 -10.18 27.75
N LEU A 885 5.29 -10.33 28.90
CA LEU A 885 6.60 -10.97 29.02
C LEU A 885 6.51 -12.32 29.70
N PHE A 886 7.13 -13.31 29.07
CA PHE A 886 7.24 -14.67 29.56
C PHE A 886 8.71 -15.03 29.75
N THR A 887 9.06 -15.63 30.88
CA THR A 887 10.40 -16.21 31.08
C THR A 887 10.42 -17.65 30.60
N LYS A 888 11.54 -18.04 29.98
CA LYS A 888 11.81 -19.41 29.55
C LYS A 888 12.41 -20.20 30.72
N SER A 889 11.77 -21.31 31.10
CA SER A 889 12.35 -22.29 32.03
C SER A 889 12.58 -23.62 31.31
N SER A 890 13.74 -24.22 31.58
CA SER A 890 14.11 -25.55 31.09
C SER A 890 13.44 -26.67 31.87
#